data_AF-A0A0F9R2P2-F1
#
_entry.id   AF-A0A0F9R2P2-F1
#
_cell.length_a   1.000
_cell.length_b   1.000
_cell.length_c   1.000
_cell.angle_alpha   90.00
_cell.angle_beta   90.00
_cell.angle_gamma   90.00
#
_symmetry.space_group_name_H-M   'P 1'
#
loop_
_entity.id
_entity.type
_entity.pdbx_description
1 polymer ?
#
loop_
_entity_poly.entity_id
_entity_poly.type
_entity_poly.pdbx_seq_one_letter_code
_entity_poly.pdbx_strand_id
1 'polypeptide(L)'
;MLPKKIPEEVEALILKPLLQIESTDLNLMHKNLEEFLKKDVSKEINKYIKIIENNLDWFLDLDAKSKFEENLHKSYPSNAKIYFRKYNLILTFLCKTILEKSDLENIELIDRVNDLLLESDRRRRYYYNIKFYHYKESIIALKEKIVKIVNKVLRLETVERKHELGLTLPRWSDFQYSLDSRIFFKIDFIENKLIVNHNNVYISTIFIKDEKRKNFWRFGPLKLIEFIKQIIKEIIQDNNMTMISLYDIPNDITSELGAITNKLSNNNIVEKGKEDILGIEEGQTIEYKETFRWDTKSQNKNKKLKEEISKAVCAFLNSQGGKLFIGVNDDRDVKGIESDLTLYSNLNREKNKDLLTQDVRKTLITQIDTSIINLFDSYYHILDNYEIMEIRVAASTKPVFLFNEDFIVRNGNASIKLEGKQFYDYLIDHFKYGPLNNIIIGEDDEYYVNEEEFQIYPPNINLINEYIKMVKNPQISDDLLSRRLDSILSEFERFRFFDWNLKDDDYETREAIETVKTFIEFALGFLKSNVSRSVKRALLDIIYIFVNNSFLKEIVEKNYFNELSALYEKKFTERILINIIIKLGYFDNKLKSILIEAAQEEKIDLLDDFSSVALSLINEDKLSIIKELHNISNQKNKETKKELTKSIERVIRNLEKGI
;
A
#
# COMPACT_ATOMS: atom_id res chain seq x y z
N MET A 1 -27.02 26.92 20.20
CA MET A 1 -25.82 27.42 20.92
C MET A 1 -25.28 28.63 20.19
N LEU A 2 -24.94 29.71 20.91
CA LEU A 2 -24.27 30.89 20.35
C LEU A 2 -23.02 30.44 19.55
N PRO A 3 -22.63 31.13 18.47
CA PRO A 3 -21.41 30.81 17.76
C PRO A 3 -20.23 30.90 18.74
N LYS A 4 -19.47 29.79 18.90
CA LYS A 4 -18.20 29.84 19.64
C LYS A 4 -17.35 30.91 18.95
N LYS A 5 -17.11 32.03 19.65
CA LYS A 5 -16.25 33.13 19.16
C LYS A 5 -14.88 32.51 18.85
N ILE A 6 -14.25 32.96 17.76
CA ILE A 6 -12.88 32.53 17.43
C ILE A 6 -11.99 32.89 18.64
N PRO A 7 -11.17 31.95 19.17
CA PRO A 7 -10.24 32.28 20.23
C PRO A 7 -9.33 33.43 19.79
N GLU A 8 -9.15 34.44 20.64
CA GLU A 8 -8.45 35.68 20.27
C GLU A 8 -6.99 35.42 19.87
N GLU A 9 -6.36 34.41 20.47
CA GLU A 9 -5.01 33.95 20.12
C GLU A 9 -4.94 33.30 18.72
N VAL A 10 -5.94 32.49 18.38
CA VAL A 10 -6.07 31.86 17.04
C VAL A 10 -6.32 32.94 15.99
N GLU A 11 -7.17 33.91 16.30
CA GLU A 11 -7.43 35.04 15.40
C GLU A 11 -6.17 35.89 15.18
N ALA A 12 -5.44 36.21 16.25
CA ALA A 12 -4.27 37.09 16.19
C ALA A 12 -3.07 36.46 15.47
N LEU A 13 -2.78 35.18 15.72
CA LEU A 13 -1.52 34.54 15.30
C LEU A 13 -1.66 33.62 14.10
N ILE A 14 -2.87 33.16 13.79
CA ILE A 14 -3.13 32.30 12.63
C ILE A 14 -3.94 33.07 11.59
N LEU A 15 -5.09 33.65 11.96
CA LEU A 15 -6.02 34.22 10.98
C LEU A 15 -5.62 35.59 10.41
N LYS A 16 -5.16 36.53 11.24
CA LYS A 16 -4.74 37.86 10.75
C LYS A 16 -3.56 37.79 9.77
N PRO A 17 -2.49 37.03 10.03
CA PRO A 17 -1.39 36.87 9.07
C PRO A 17 -1.83 36.22 7.76
N LEU A 18 -2.76 35.25 7.82
CA LEU A 18 -3.33 34.59 6.64
C LEU A 18 -4.02 35.56 5.67
N LEU A 19 -4.64 36.61 6.20
CA LEU A 19 -5.33 37.63 5.40
C LEU A 19 -4.36 38.58 4.69
N GLN A 20 -3.11 38.67 5.14
CA GLN A 20 -2.08 39.56 4.58
C GLN A 20 -1.33 38.96 3.40
N ILE A 21 -1.47 37.65 3.13
CA ILE A 21 -0.82 36.98 1.99
C ILE A 21 -1.62 37.29 0.71
N GLU A 22 -1.20 38.28 -0.06
CA GLU A 22 -1.82 38.68 -1.33
C GLU A 22 -1.39 37.76 -2.48
N SER A 23 -2.22 36.76 -2.80
CA SER A 23 -2.15 36.01 -4.05
C SER A 23 -3.42 35.20 -4.25
N THR A 24 -3.85 35.07 -5.52
CA THR A 24 -4.93 34.18 -5.99
C THR A 24 -4.40 32.91 -6.67
N ASP A 25 -3.09 32.86 -6.98
CA ASP A 25 -2.42 31.71 -7.58
C ASP A 25 -2.02 30.69 -6.48
N LEU A 26 -2.51 29.45 -6.59
CA LEU A 26 -2.29 28.38 -5.60
C LEU A 26 -0.83 27.99 -5.41
N ASN A 27 -0.04 27.98 -6.47
CA ASN A 27 1.38 27.59 -6.41
C ASN A 27 2.21 28.71 -5.77
N LEU A 28 1.94 29.95 -6.15
CA LEU A 28 2.57 31.12 -5.53
C LEU A 28 2.14 31.29 -4.07
N MET A 29 0.88 30.97 -3.75
CA MET A 29 0.39 30.92 -2.38
C MET A 29 1.14 29.88 -1.53
N HIS A 30 1.34 28.65 -2.04
CA HIS A 30 2.14 27.63 -1.35
C HIS A 30 3.55 28.13 -1.04
N LYS A 31 4.23 28.71 -2.03
CA LYS A 31 5.58 29.25 -1.87
C LYS A 31 5.65 30.39 -0.84
N ASN A 32 4.73 31.35 -0.91
CA ASN A 32 4.68 32.47 0.04
C ASN A 32 4.34 32.00 1.45
N LEU A 33 3.49 30.98 1.58
CA LEU A 33 3.15 30.37 2.87
C LEU A 33 4.38 29.67 3.48
N GLU A 34 5.13 28.90 2.69
CA GLU A 34 6.37 28.27 3.15
C GLU A 34 7.41 29.30 3.61
N GLU A 35 7.54 30.43 2.89
CA GLU A 35 8.44 31.51 3.30
C GLU A 35 8.01 32.18 4.60
N PHE A 36 6.71 32.45 4.79
CA PHE A 36 6.14 32.97 6.04
C PHE A 36 6.39 32.00 7.22
N LEU A 37 6.13 30.71 7.03
CA LEU A 37 6.34 29.67 8.04
C LEU A 37 7.82 29.49 8.41
N LYS A 38 8.73 29.58 7.43
CA LYS A 38 10.19 29.52 7.65
C LYS A 38 10.71 30.75 8.40
N LYS A 39 10.17 31.95 8.15
CA LYS A 39 10.65 33.20 8.76
C LYS A 39 10.10 33.47 10.15
N ASP A 40 8.80 33.26 10.37
CA ASP A 40 8.08 33.72 11.57
C ASP A 40 7.66 32.58 12.50
N VAL A 41 7.02 31.53 11.96
CA VAL A 41 6.52 30.39 12.78
C VAL A 41 7.66 29.53 13.31
N SER A 42 8.69 29.28 12.51
CA SER A 42 9.82 28.44 12.93
C SER A 42 10.63 29.02 14.11
N LYS A 43 10.59 30.34 14.33
CA LYS A 43 11.29 31.01 15.45
C LYS A 43 10.51 30.96 16.76
N GLU A 44 9.17 30.96 16.70
CA GLU A 44 8.29 30.94 17.88
C GLU A 44 7.50 29.64 18.00
N ILE A 45 8.06 28.52 17.53
CA ILE A 45 7.28 27.31 17.29
C ILE A 45 6.51 26.80 18.52
N ASN A 46 7.14 26.82 19.69
CA ASN A 46 6.52 26.40 20.96
C ASN A 46 5.27 27.22 21.33
N LYS A 47 5.19 28.48 20.90
CA LYS A 47 4.01 29.33 21.10
C LYS A 47 2.83 28.86 20.24
N TYR A 48 3.09 28.48 18.99
CA TYR A 48 2.08 27.93 18.09
C TYR A 48 1.61 26.53 18.54
N ILE A 49 2.52 25.69 19.04
CA ILE A 49 2.17 24.38 19.65
C ILE A 49 1.15 24.58 20.77
N LYS A 50 1.47 25.48 21.72
CA LYS A 50 0.62 25.74 22.89
C LYS A 50 -0.76 26.30 22.52
N ILE A 51 -0.83 27.13 21.47
CA ILE A 51 -2.10 27.67 20.96
C ILE A 51 -2.96 26.56 20.37
N ILE A 52 -2.37 25.64 19.59
CA ILE A 52 -3.11 24.50 19.05
C ILE A 52 -3.61 23.63 20.21
N GLU A 53 -2.72 23.20 21.09
CA GLU A 53 -3.03 22.35 22.25
C GLU A 53 -4.20 22.91 23.08
N ASN A 54 -4.14 24.19 23.46
CA ASN A 54 -5.18 24.84 24.27
C ASN A 54 -6.53 25.00 23.55
N ASN A 55 -6.56 24.94 22.21
CA ASN A 55 -7.74 25.24 21.41
C ASN A 55 -8.19 24.06 20.52
N LEU A 56 -7.68 22.84 20.75
CA LEU A 56 -8.04 21.64 19.98
C LEU A 56 -9.55 21.39 19.95
N ASP A 57 -10.26 21.66 21.05
CA ASP A 57 -11.73 21.53 21.11
C ASP A 57 -12.43 22.47 20.13
N TRP A 58 -11.89 23.66 19.93
CA TRP A 58 -12.44 24.62 18.97
C TRP A 58 -12.07 24.23 17.54
N PHE A 59 -10.82 23.79 17.33
CA PHE A 59 -10.35 23.34 16.02
C PHE A 59 -11.00 22.05 15.53
N LEU A 60 -11.51 21.18 16.39
CA LEU A 60 -12.19 19.95 16.01
C LEU A 60 -13.73 20.09 16.00
N ASP A 61 -14.25 21.26 16.36
CA ASP A 61 -15.69 21.52 16.42
C ASP A 61 -16.25 21.93 15.04
N LEU A 62 -17.17 21.11 14.51
CA LEU A 62 -17.76 21.30 13.18
C LEU A 62 -18.62 22.58 13.08
N ASP A 63 -19.31 22.94 14.16
CA ASP A 63 -20.12 24.15 14.23
C ASP A 63 -19.21 25.38 14.19
N ALA A 64 -18.12 25.36 14.95
CA ALA A 64 -17.11 26.41 14.96
C ALA A 64 -16.48 26.61 13.58
N LYS A 65 -16.10 25.53 12.90
CA LYS A 65 -15.59 25.56 11.52
C LYS A 65 -16.61 26.11 10.52
N SER A 66 -17.85 25.64 10.59
CA SER A 66 -18.95 26.09 9.72
C SER A 66 -19.18 27.60 9.86
N LYS A 67 -19.23 28.09 11.10
CA LYS A 67 -19.40 29.51 11.41
C LYS A 67 -18.19 30.33 10.97
N PHE A 68 -16.99 29.79 11.07
CA PHE A 68 -15.78 30.44 10.57
C PHE A 68 -15.79 30.59 9.04
N GLU A 69 -16.15 29.53 8.31
CA GLU A 69 -16.32 29.59 6.84
C GLU A 69 -17.41 30.59 6.45
N GLU A 70 -18.54 30.62 7.17
CA GLU A 70 -19.62 31.59 6.96
C GLU A 70 -19.15 33.03 7.19
N ASN A 71 -18.36 33.27 8.25
CA ASN A 71 -17.78 34.58 8.51
C ASN A 71 -16.78 35.00 7.43
N LEU A 72 -15.94 34.10 6.94
CA LEU A 72 -15.07 34.37 5.79
C LEU A 72 -15.88 34.71 4.53
N HIS A 73 -16.99 34.01 4.28
CA HIS A 73 -17.91 34.30 3.18
C HIS A 73 -18.60 35.65 3.31
N LYS A 74 -18.95 36.08 4.53
CA LYS A 74 -19.52 37.41 4.78
C LYS A 74 -18.48 38.51 4.60
N SER A 75 -17.27 38.32 5.13
CA SER A 75 -16.22 39.34 5.11
C SER A 75 -15.49 39.43 3.76
N TYR A 76 -15.36 38.32 3.04
CA TYR A 76 -14.61 38.24 1.77
C TYR A 76 -15.31 37.35 0.72
N PRO A 77 -16.50 37.73 0.20
CA PRO A 77 -17.35 36.85 -0.59
C PRO A 77 -16.67 36.19 -1.80
N SER A 78 -15.86 36.96 -2.54
CA SER A 78 -15.18 36.49 -3.76
C SER A 78 -13.99 35.55 -3.49
N ASN A 79 -13.41 35.64 -2.28
CA ASN A 79 -12.14 34.98 -1.94
C ASN A 79 -12.23 34.04 -0.72
N ALA A 80 -13.41 33.89 -0.11
CA ALA A 80 -13.60 33.09 1.10
C ALA A 80 -13.11 31.64 0.95
N LYS A 81 -13.38 31.00 -0.20
CA LYS A 81 -12.85 29.65 -0.51
C LYS A 81 -11.32 29.62 -0.54
N ILE A 82 -10.68 30.69 -1.01
CA ILE A 82 -9.22 30.82 -1.07
C ILE A 82 -8.68 30.99 0.36
N TYR A 83 -9.26 31.88 1.16
CA TYR A 83 -8.84 32.08 2.56
C TYR A 83 -9.01 30.84 3.43
N PHE A 84 -10.12 30.13 3.27
CA PHE A 84 -10.34 28.88 3.98
C PHE A 84 -9.33 27.80 3.58
N ARG A 85 -8.94 27.74 2.29
CA ARG A 85 -7.85 26.88 1.83
C ARG A 85 -6.50 27.25 2.45
N LYS A 86 -6.18 28.55 2.55
CA LYS A 86 -4.95 29.02 3.21
C LYS A 86 -4.92 28.63 4.69
N TYR A 87 -6.04 28.79 5.39
CA TYR A 87 -6.19 28.38 6.79
C TYR A 87 -5.88 26.89 6.99
N ASN A 88 -6.49 26.04 6.17
CA ASN A 88 -6.26 24.60 6.20
C ASN A 88 -4.79 24.24 5.90
N LEU A 89 -4.17 24.90 4.93
CA LEU A 89 -2.76 24.67 4.61
C LEU A 89 -1.84 24.98 5.80
N ILE A 90 -2.06 26.11 6.50
CA ILE A 90 -1.29 26.43 7.71
C ILE A 90 -1.52 25.40 8.81
N LEU A 91 -2.78 25.03 9.07
CA LEU A 91 -3.08 24.03 10.09
C LEU A 91 -2.38 22.70 9.82
N THR A 92 -2.36 22.24 8.57
CA THR A 92 -1.65 21.03 8.16
C THR A 92 -0.16 21.14 8.48
N PHE A 93 0.49 22.24 8.10
CA PHE A 93 1.90 22.44 8.39
C PHE A 93 2.18 22.50 9.90
N LEU A 94 1.35 23.19 10.67
CA LEU A 94 1.50 23.28 12.12
C LEU A 94 1.35 21.91 12.79
N CYS A 95 0.34 21.12 12.41
CA CYS A 95 0.12 19.78 12.97
C CYS A 95 1.28 18.84 12.62
N LYS A 96 1.76 18.83 11.37
CA LYS A 96 2.97 18.08 10.98
C LYS A 96 4.16 18.48 11.82
N THR A 97 4.36 19.79 12.01
CA THR A 97 5.51 20.27 12.77
C THR A 97 5.42 19.96 14.25
N ILE A 98 4.21 19.98 14.85
CA ILE A 98 3.97 19.47 16.20
C ILE A 98 4.43 18.02 16.24
N LEU A 99 3.82 17.15 15.44
CA LEU A 99 4.10 15.71 15.44
C LEU A 99 5.58 15.37 15.18
N GLU A 100 6.29 16.15 14.37
CA GLU A 100 7.70 15.92 14.06
C GLU A 100 8.68 16.42 15.13
N LYS A 101 8.36 17.52 15.82
CA LYS A 101 9.33 18.22 16.69
C LYS A 101 9.03 18.14 18.18
N SER A 102 7.88 17.61 18.54
CA SER A 102 7.48 17.54 19.94
C SER A 102 7.86 16.18 20.54
N ASP A 103 8.59 16.19 21.66
CA ASP A 103 8.72 15.03 22.56
C ASP A 103 7.38 14.81 23.29
N LEU A 104 6.30 14.57 22.54
CA LEU A 104 4.97 14.37 23.11
C LEU A 104 4.91 12.99 23.76
N GLU A 105 4.79 12.97 25.08
CA GLU A 105 4.44 11.78 25.85
C GLU A 105 2.90 11.64 26.00
N ASN A 106 2.15 12.70 25.69
CA ASN A 106 0.69 12.73 25.84
C ASN A 106 -0.01 12.14 24.61
N ILE A 107 -0.36 10.85 24.70
CA ILE A 107 -1.06 10.06 23.67
C ILE A 107 -2.35 10.74 23.21
N GLU A 108 -3.15 11.29 24.12
CA GLU A 108 -4.42 11.94 23.79
C GLU A 108 -4.21 13.20 22.95
N LEU A 109 -3.16 13.97 23.23
CA LEU A 109 -2.81 15.16 22.46
C LEU A 109 -2.36 14.77 21.04
N ILE A 110 -1.52 13.74 20.91
CA ILE A 110 -1.05 13.25 19.61
C ILE A 110 -2.23 12.81 18.75
N ASP A 111 -3.18 12.07 19.31
CA ASP A 111 -4.39 11.66 18.59
C ASP A 111 -5.20 12.85 18.08
N ARG A 112 -5.45 13.82 18.94
CA ARG A 112 -6.27 14.97 18.59
C ARG A 112 -5.59 15.88 17.57
N VAL A 113 -4.26 15.96 17.57
CA VAL A 113 -3.48 16.65 16.54
C VAL A 113 -3.51 15.89 15.21
N ASN A 114 -3.47 14.55 15.24
CA ASN A 114 -3.69 13.73 14.04
C ASN A 114 -5.10 13.93 13.47
N ASP A 115 -6.13 14.00 14.31
CA ASP A 115 -7.51 14.28 13.90
C ASP A 115 -7.59 15.64 13.18
N LEU A 116 -6.93 16.65 13.74
CA LEU A 116 -6.92 18.00 13.16
C LEU A 116 -6.17 18.06 11.82
N LEU A 117 -5.03 17.38 11.73
CA LEU A 117 -4.22 17.29 10.51
C LEU A 117 -5.01 16.72 9.33
N LEU A 118 -5.81 15.69 9.56
CA LEU A 118 -6.63 15.07 8.51
C LEU A 118 -7.72 16.00 7.99
N GLU A 119 -8.38 16.69 8.92
CA GLU A 119 -9.45 17.62 8.58
C GLU A 119 -8.90 18.83 7.81
N SER A 120 -7.66 19.23 8.07
CA SER A 120 -7.02 20.36 7.40
C SER A 120 -6.40 20.00 6.04
N ASP A 121 -5.78 18.83 5.89
CA ASP A 121 -4.97 18.50 4.71
C ASP A 121 -5.73 18.44 3.38
N ARG A 122 -6.98 17.96 3.36
CA ARG A 122 -7.61 17.61 2.07
C ARG A 122 -8.52 18.63 1.41
N ARG A 123 -8.61 19.90 1.86
CA ARG A 123 -9.60 20.87 1.31
C ARG A 123 -11.05 20.31 1.34
N ARG A 124 -11.32 19.35 2.23
CA ARG A 124 -12.44 18.39 2.16
C ARG A 124 -13.35 18.61 3.38
N ARG A 125 -14.56 19.08 3.12
CA ARG A 125 -15.61 19.43 4.09
C ARG A 125 -16.21 18.19 4.80
N TYR A 126 -16.08 18.04 6.13
CA TYR A 126 -16.87 17.12 6.97
C TYR A 126 -16.73 15.61 6.61
N TYR A 127 -15.52 15.05 6.60
CA TYR A 127 -15.20 13.81 5.86
C TYR A 127 -15.14 12.50 6.64
N TYR A 128 -15.67 12.37 7.85
CA TYR A 128 -15.92 11.04 8.39
C TYR A 128 -17.17 10.99 9.24
N ASN A 129 -18.01 10.02 8.91
CA ASN A 129 -19.23 9.74 9.65
C ASN A 129 -18.90 8.96 10.92
N ILE A 130 -17.83 8.17 10.90
CA ILE A 130 -17.46 7.25 11.99
C ILE A 130 -15.95 7.20 12.12
N LYS A 131 -15.47 7.31 13.37
CA LYS A 131 -14.09 7.04 13.75
C LYS A 131 -14.01 5.75 14.56
N PHE A 132 -13.12 4.87 14.15
CA PHE A 132 -12.66 3.75 14.93
C PHE A 132 -11.21 3.95 15.34
N TYR A 133 -10.91 3.36 16.48
CA TYR A 133 -9.59 3.27 17.04
C TYR A 133 -9.21 1.82 17.23
N HIS A 134 -7.97 1.52 16.87
CA HIS A 134 -7.40 0.20 16.92
C HIS A 134 -5.99 0.28 17.47
N TYR A 135 -5.66 -0.56 18.45
CA TYR A 135 -4.38 -0.42 19.17
C TYR A 135 -3.48 -1.67 19.13
N LYS A 136 -3.87 -2.72 18.38
CA LYS A 136 -3.24 -4.05 18.50
C LYS A 136 -2.55 -4.58 17.25
N GLU A 137 -3.10 -4.34 16.06
CA GLU A 137 -2.63 -4.88 14.78
C GLU A 137 -1.99 -3.76 13.95
N SER A 138 -1.07 -4.13 13.06
CA SER A 138 -0.47 -3.16 12.12
C SER A 138 -1.53 -2.59 11.18
N ILE A 139 -1.28 -1.37 10.67
CA ILE A 139 -2.21 -0.74 9.73
C ILE A 139 -2.43 -1.59 8.48
N ILE A 140 -1.44 -2.40 8.07
CA ILE A 140 -1.52 -3.30 6.91
C ILE A 140 -2.51 -4.44 7.18
N ALA A 141 -2.40 -5.11 8.33
CA ALA A 141 -3.32 -6.19 8.71
C ALA A 141 -4.76 -5.66 8.86
N LEU A 142 -4.89 -4.48 9.50
CA LEU A 142 -6.18 -3.83 9.69
C LEU A 142 -6.83 -3.46 8.35
N LYS A 143 -6.05 -2.97 7.37
CA LYS A 143 -6.52 -2.71 6.00
C LYS A 143 -7.06 -3.96 5.35
N GLU A 144 -6.28 -5.05 5.32
CA GLU A 144 -6.71 -6.28 4.66
C GLU A 144 -8.01 -6.82 5.26
N LYS A 145 -8.15 -6.76 6.58
CA LYS A 145 -9.33 -7.23 7.31
C LYS A 145 -10.56 -6.39 6.96
N ILE A 146 -10.46 -5.07 7.04
CA ILE A 146 -11.57 -4.17 6.75
C ILE A 146 -11.95 -4.20 5.26
N VAL A 147 -10.97 -4.26 4.35
CA VAL A 147 -11.23 -4.41 2.91
C VAL A 147 -11.95 -5.73 2.61
N LYS A 148 -11.57 -6.84 3.24
CA LYS A 148 -12.30 -8.12 3.11
C LYS A 148 -13.76 -8.00 3.57
N ILE A 149 -14.02 -7.35 4.70
CA ILE A 149 -15.38 -7.10 5.20
C ILE A 149 -16.18 -6.29 4.16
N VAL A 150 -15.61 -5.20 3.67
CA VAL A 150 -16.31 -4.30 2.74
C VAL A 150 -16.56 -4.99 1.39
N ASN A 151 -15.58 -5.70 0.83
CA ASN A 151 -15.73 -6.46 -0.41
C ASN A 151 -16.79 -7.55 -0.28
N LYS A 152 -16.83 -8.24 0.85
CA LYS A 152 -17.86 -9.26 1.16
C LYS A 152 -19.27 -8.66 1.18
N VAL A 153 -19.44 -7.49 1.80
CA VAL A 153 -20.76 -6.85 1.94
C VAL A 153 -21.20 -6.17 0.64
N LEU A 154 -20.33 -5.38 0.01
CA LEU A 154 -20.67 -4.62 -1.19
C LEU A 154 -20.63 -5.45 -2.48
N ARG A 155 -19.89 -6.57 -2.50
CA ARG A 155 -19.63 -7.39 -3.71
C ARG A 155 -19.03 -6.56 -4.87
N LEU A 156 -18.19 -5.60 -4.53
CA LEU A 156 -17.50 -4.72 -5.48
C LEU A 156 -15.98 -4.93 -5.35
N GLU A 157 -15.26 -4.81 -6.46
CA GLU A 157 -13.80 -4.77 -6.46
C GLU A 157 -13.30 -3.34 -6.15
N THR A 158 -12.23 -3.24 -5.37
CA THR A 158 -11.67 -1.98 -4.85
C THR A 158 -10.67 -1.31 -5.77
N VAL A 159 -10.64 0.02 -5.70
CA VAL A 159 -9.46 0.81 -6.10
C VAL A 159 -8.81 1.38 -4.84
N GLU A 160 -7.67 0.83 -4.43
CA GLU A 160 -6.83 1.40 -3.36
C GLU A 160 -6.22 2.72 -3.86
N ARG A 161 -6.28 3.77 -3.03
CA ARG A 161 -5.54 5.01 -3.29
C ARG A 161 -4.59 5.27 -2.13
N LYS A 162 -3.32 4.98 -2.36
CA LYS A 162 -2.26 5.38 -1.44
C LYS A 162 -2.01 6.87 -1.59
N HIS A 163 -2.05 7.59 -0.47
CA HIS A 163 -1.77 9.01 -0.40
C HIS A 163 -0.67 9.20 0.64
N GLU A 164 0.56 8.82 0.29
CA GLU A 164 1.73 9.18 1.08
C GLU A 164 2.05 10.64 0.80
N LEU A 165 1.59 11.53 1.67
CA LEU A 165 2.04 12.92 1.65
C LEU A 165 3.42 13.01 2.30
N GLY A 166 4.44 12.54 1.57
CA GLY A 166 5.85 12.67 1.91
C GLY A 166 6.26 12.00 3.23
N LEU A 167 7.55 12.08 3.55
CA LEU A 167 8.22 11.54 4.74
C LEU A 167 7.66 12.02 6.11
N THR A 168 6.56 12.76 6.13
CA THR A 168 6.00 13.41 7.32
C THR A 168 5.03 12.49 8.08
N LEU A 169 5.15 12.48 9.39
CA LEU A 169 4.26 11.78 10.33
C LEU A 169 2.89 12.47 10.42
N PRO A 170 1.75 11.73 10.48
CA PRO A 170 1.56 10.28 10.45
C PRO A 170 1.42 9.72 9.02
N ARG A 171 1.60 8.40 8.84
CA ARG A 171 1.39 7.74 7.54
C ARG A 171 -0.10 7.53 7.28
N TRP A 172 -0.55 7.82 6.06
CA TRP A 172 -1.96 7.77 5.67
C TRP A 172 -2.16 7.02 4.35
N SER A 173 -3.28 6.31 4.26
CA SER A 173 -3.77 5.67 3.04
C SER A 173 -5.30 5.57 3.05
N ASP A 174 -5.93 5.45 1.89
CA ASP A 174 -7.38 5.25 1.83
C ASP A 174 -7.84 4.31 0.71
N PHE A 175 -9.02 3.74 0.94
CA PHE A 175 -9.74 2.94 -0.04
C PHE A 175 -11.01 3.68 -0.42
N GLN A 176 -11.28 3.76 -1.72
CA GLN A 176 -12.48 4.40 -2.24
C GLN A 176 -13.27 3.43 -3.13
N TYR A 177 -14.54 3.25 -2.79
CA TYR A 177 -15.49 2.41 -3.49
C TYR A 177 -16.48 3.30 -4.24
N SER A 178 -16.61 3.09 -5.55
CA SER A 178 -17.66 3.70 -6.35
C SER A 178 -18.95 2.93 -6.14
N LEU A 179 -19.90 3.54 -5.43
CA LEU A 179 -21.21 2.95 -5.19
C LEU A 179 -22.17 3.29 -6.35
N ASP A 180 -21.99 4.46 -6.96
CA ASP A 180 -22.59 4.93 -8.22
C ASP A 180 -21.75 6.14 -8.73
N SER A 181 -22.00 6.60 -9.95
CA SER A 181 -21.51 7.81 -10.62
C SER A 181 -21.50 9.11 -9.79
N ARG A 182 -22.15 9.15 -8.62
CA ARG A 182 -22.25 10.33 -7.75
C ARG A 182 -21.94 10.06 -6.28
N ILE A 183 -21.74 8.80 -5.87
CA ILE A 183 -21.59 8.40 -4.47
C ILE A 183 -20.36 7.52 -4.31
N PHE A 184 -19.48 7.92 -3.40
CA PHE A 184 -18.32 7.13 -2.99
C PHE A 184 -18.40 6.74 -1.53
N PHE A 185 -18.00 5.51 -1.22
CA PHE A 185 -17.71 5.08 0.14
C PHE A 185 -16.21 5.03 0.33
N LYS A 186 -15.72 5.61 1.42
CA LYS A 186 -14.29 5.81 1.64
C LYS A 186 -13.89 5.37 3.03
N ILE A 187 -12.72 4.75 3.11
CA ILE A 187 -12.12 4.32 4.38
C ILE A 187 -10.69 4.84 4.42
N ASP A 188 -10.38 5.68 5.39
CA ASP A 188 -9.06 6.24 5.63
C ASP A 188 -8.38 5.52 6.81
N PHE A 189 -7.10 5.18 6.64
CA PHE A 189 -6.27 4.44 7.58
C PHE A 189 -5.04 5.25 7.95
N ILE A 190 -4.82 5.45 9.25
CA ILE A 190 -3.73 6.30 9.75
C ILE A 190 -2.89 5.53 10.73
N GLU A 191 -1.60 5.50 10.43
CA GLU A 191 -0.55 4.91 11.25
C GLU A 191 0.21 6.02 11.97
N ASN A 192 0.10 6.02 13.30
CA ASN A 192 0.80 6.96 14.16
C ASN A 192 2.16 6.35 14.57
N LYS A 193 3.28 6.71 13.91
CA LYS A 193 4.58 6.09 14.26
C LYS A 193 5.11 6.46 15.65
N LEU A 194 4.61 7.54 16.27
CA LEU A 194 5.02 7.94 17.62
C LEU A 194 4.45 7.00 18.69
N ILE A 195 3.39 6.25 18.36
CA ILE A 195 2.68 5.38 19.29
C ILE A 195 2.44 4.05 18.59
N VAL A 196 3.27 3.05 18.91
CA VAL A 196 3.21 1.73 18.27
C VAL A 196 1.79 1.15 18.36
N ASN A 197 1.30 0.67 17.21
CA ASN A 197 -0.02 0.06 17.01
C ASN A 197 -1.24 0.97 17.22
N HIS A 198 -1.06 2.27 17.41
CA HIS A 198 -2.14 3.23 17.61
C HIS A 198 -2.71 3.72 16.26
N ASN A 199 -3.63 2.96 15.71
CA ASN A 199 -4.18 3.13 14.37
C ASN A 199 -5.60 3.70 14.42
N ASN A 200 -5.83 4.75 13.63
CA ASN A 200 -7.17 5.30 13.45
C ASN A 200 -7.75 4.89 12.10
N VAL A 201 -9.01 4.48 12.10
CA VAL A 201 -9.77 4.16 10.89
C VAL A 201 -10.98 5.07 10.80
N TYR A 202 -11.12 5.77 9.69
CA TYR A 202 -12.22 6.68 9.44
C TYR A 202 -13.07 6.18 8.29
N ILE A 203 -14.38 6.25 8.44
CA ILE A 203 -15.33 5.85 7.40
C ILE A 203 -16.16 7.05 6.96
N SER A 204 -16.27 7.26 5.66
CA SER A 204 -17.12 8.31 5.07
C SER A 204 -17.90 7.88 3.84
N THR A 205 -18.99 8.61 3.61
CA THR A 205 -19.74 8.56 2.35
C THR A 205 -19.79 9.94 1.70
N ILE A 206 -19.41 10.03 0.42
CA ILE A 206 -19.14 11.29 -0.29
C ILE A 206 -20.07 11.43 -1.50
N PHE A 207 -20.69 12.60 -1.66
CA PHE A 207 -21.48 12.97 -2.85
C PHE A 207 -20.74 13.96 -3.75
N ILE A 208 -20.58 13.64 -5.05
CA ILE A 208 -19.78 14.45 -5.99
C ILE A 208 -20.51 15.72 -6.45
N LYS A 209 -21.84 15.69 -6.58
CA LYS A 209 -22.60 16.71 -7.35
C LYS A 209 -23.62 17.53 -6.55
N ASP A 210 -23.67 17.38 -5.22
CA ASP A 210 -24.72 18.04 -4.44
C ASP A 210 -24.19 18.57 -3.10
N GLU A 211 -23.59 19.76 -3.10
CA GLU A 211 -23.13 20.46 -1.89
C GLU A 211 -24.27 20.70 -0.86
N LYS A 212 -25.54 20.54 -1.27
CA LYS A 212 -26.72 20.69 -0.41
C LYS A 212 -27.15 19.37 0.27
N ARG A 213 -26.75 18.20 -0.23
CA ARG A 213 -26.96 16.90 0.45
C ARG A 213 -25.82 16.62 1.42
N LYS A 214 -25.77 17.38 2.50
CA LYS A 214 -24.71 17.26 3.52
C LYS A 214 -24.84 16.01 4.40
N ASN A 215 -26.00 15.34 4.42
CA ASN A 215 -26.25 14.22 5.32
C ASN A 215 -26.65 12.95 4.53
N PHE A 216 -25.66 12.09 4.26
CA PHE A 216 -25.86 10.79 3.61
C PHE A 216 -26.89 9.93 4.34
N TRP A 217 -26.81 9.88 5.67
CA TRP A 217 -27.68 9.02 6.48
C TRP A 217 -29.16 9.38 6.39
N ARG A 218 -29.47 10.64 6.10
CA ARG A 218 -30.84 11.13 5.94
C ARG A 218 -31.37 11.04 4.51
N PHE A 219 -30.51 11.19 3.50
CA PHE A 219 -30.92 11.35 2.10
C PHE A 219 -30.35 10.30 1.13
N GLY A 220 -29.55 9.37 1.63
CA GLY A 220 -28.97 8.27 0.88
C GLY A 220 -29.98 7.16 0.57
N PRO A 221 -29.72 6.32 -0.45
CA PRO A 221 -30.55 5.15 -0.72
C PRO A 221 -30.59 4.19 0.48
N LEU A 222 -31.80 3.79 0.91
CA LEU A 222 -32.00 2.91 2.09
C LEU A 222 -31.16 1.64 2.03
N LYS A 223 -31.13 0.97 0.88
CA LYS A 223 -30.36 -0.26 0.68
C LYS A 223 -28.85 -0.06 0.90
N LEU A 224 -28.33 1.11 0.53
CA LEU A 224 -26.93 1.44 0.71
C LEU A 224 -26.61 1.79 2.16
N ILE A 225 -27.52 2.49 2.84
CA ILE A 225 -27.43 2.74 4.29
C ILE A 225 -27.34 1.41 5.05
N GLU A 226 -28.18 0.42 4.69
CA GLU A 226 -28.15 -0.91 5.31
C GLU A 226 -26.84 -1.68 5.06
N PHE A 227 -26.26 -1.61 3.85
CA PHE A 227 -24.95 -2.19 3.60
C PHE A 227 -23.84 -1.56 4.45
N ILE A 228 -23.85 -0.23 4.57
CA ILE A 228 -22.87 0.48 5.40
C ILE A 228 -23.06 0.12 6.87
N LYS A 229 -24.30 0.02 7.36
CA LYS A 229 -24.60 -0.46 8.73
C LYS A 229 -24.07 -1.86 8.95
N GLN A 230 -24.22 -2.77 7.99
CA GLN A 230 -23.66 -4.12 8.09
C GLN A 230 -22.13 -4.11 8.18
N ILE A 231 -21.45 -3.33 7.32
CA ILE A 231 -19.99 -3.18 7.37
C ILE A 231 -19.55 -2.70 8.75
N ILE A 232 -20.21 -1.66 9.27
CA ILE A 232 -19.91 -1.09 10.59
C ILE A 232 -20.11 -2.15 11.69
N LYS A 233 -21.19 -2.92 11.64
CA LYS A 233 -21.44 -4.01 12.61
C LYS A 233 -20.35 -5.07 12.57
N GLU A 234 -19.93 -5.50 11.38
CA GLU A 234 -18.84 -6.47 11.22
C GLU A 234 -17.49 -5.90 11.71
N ILE A 235 -17.26 -4.59 11.56
CA ILE A 235 -16.07 -3.91 12.12
C ILE A 235 -16.15 -3.80 13.65
N ILE A 236 -17.30 -3.44 14.22
CA ILE A 236 -17.49 -3.32 15.69
C ILE A 236 -17.37 -4.67 16.39
N GLN A 237 -17.80 -5.76 15.75
CA GLN A 237 -17.66 -7.12 16.30
C GLN A 237 -16.20 -7.56 16.49
N ASP A 238 -15.25 -6.80 15.95
CA ASP A 238 -13.84 -6.97 16.24
C ASP A 238 -13.52 -6.42 17.64
N ASN A 239 -13.16 -7.31 18.57
CA ASN A 239 -12.81 -6.99 19.97
C ASN A 239 -11.59 -6.06 20.13
N ASN A 240 -10.98 -5.61 19.02
CA ASN A 240 -9.85 -4.70 18.98
C ASN A 240 -10.20 -3.33 18.37
N MET A 241 -11.46 -3.11 17.95
CA MET A 241 -11.94 -1.87 17.35
C MET A 241 -12.85 -1.12 18.33
N THR A 242 -12.41 0.04 18.78
CA THR A 242 -13.23 0.94 19.61
C THR A 242 -13.81 2.04 18.73
N MET A 243 -15.12 2.16 18.68
CA MET A 243 -15.78 3.28 18.00
C MET A 243 -15.73 4.53 18.89
N ILE A 244 -15.10 5.61 18.41
CA ILE A 244 -14.85 6.83 19.20
C ILE A 244 -15.89 7.91 18.94
N SER A 245 -16.28 8.14 17.69
CA SER A 245 -17.18 9.24 17.35
C SER A 245 -18.09 8.93 16.16
N LEU A 246 -19.29 9.52 16.20
CA LEU A 246 -20.34 9.41 15.20
C LEU A 246 -20.76 10.83 14.80
N TYR A 247 -20.51 11.22 13.56
CA TYR A 247 -20.87 12.54 13.03
C TYR A 247 -21.96 12.42 11.98
N ASP A 248 -22.97 13.28 12.09
CA ASP A 248 -24.12 13.37 11.18
C ASP A 248 -24.94 12.07 11.04
N ILE A 249 -24.85 11.16 12.02
CA ILE A 249 -25.64 9.92 12.06
C ILE A 249 -26.92 10.14 12.89
N PRO A 250 -28.12 9.86 12.33
CA PRO A 250 -29.39 9.91 13.04
C PRO A 250 -29.38 9.11 14.35
N ASN A 251 -30.04 9.65 15.39
CA ASN A 251 -30.04 9.05 16.74
C ASN A 251 -30.57 7.61 16.79
N ASP A 252 -31.50 7.25 15.91
CA ASP A 252 -32.02 5.88 15.76
C ASP A 252 -30.93 4.91 15.29
N ILE A 253 -30.13 5.29 14.29
CA ILE A 253 -28.98 4.50 13.81
C ILE A 253 -27.88 4.47 14.88
N THR A 254 -27.63 5.61 15.53
CA THR A 254 -26.68 5.70 16.65
C THR A 254 -27.06 4.79 17.82
N SER A 255 -28.35 4.68 18.15
CA SER A 255 -28.84 3.79 19.22
C SER A 255 -28.67 2.31 18.85
N GLU A 256 -28.94 1.97 17.58
CA GLU A 256 -28.75 0.61 17.06
C GLU A 256 -27.28 0.18 17.09
N LEU A 257 -26.36 1.07 16.69
CA LEU A 257 -24.91 0.81 16.74
C LEU A 257 -24.36 0.89 18.18
N GLY A 258 -24.88 1.80 19.01
CA GLY A 258 -24.51 1.99 20.41
C GLY A 258 -24.90 0.82 21.32
N ALA A 259 -25.98 0.10 21.00
CA ALA A 259 -26.35 -1.14 21.68
C ALA A 259 -25.31 -2.26 21.48
N ILE A 260 -24.56 -2.21 20.38
CA ILE A 260 -23.49 -3.16 20.07
C ILE A 260 -22.22 -2.79 20.84
N THR A 261 -21.89 -1.50 20.94
CA THR A 261 -20.74 -1.03 21.72
C THR A 261 -20.95 -1.14 23.23
N ASN A 262 -22.16 -0.92 23.76
CA ASN A 262 -22.47 -1.11 25.19
C ASN A 262 -22.43 -2.57 25.64
N LYS A 263 -22.50 -3.54 24.71
CA LYS A 263 -22.20 -4.95 24.99
C LYS A 263 -20.69 -5.24 25.08
N LEU A 264 -19.85 -4.35 24.53
CA LEU A 264 -18.41 -4.52 24.38
C LEU A 264 -17.59 -3.63 25.33
N SER A 265 -18.15 -2.51 25.82
CA SER A 265 -17.48 -1.52 26.67
C SER A 265 -17.49 -1.81 28.18
N ASN A 266 -18.12 -2.90 28.63
CA ASN A 266 -18.09 -3.31 30.04
C ASN A 266 -16.79 -4.01 30.49
N ASN A 267 -15.75 -4.08 29.65
CA ASN A 267 -14.55 -4.90 29.91
C ASN A 267 -13.28 -4.07 30.20
N ASN A 268 -13.31 -3.14 31.16
CA ASN A 268 -12.09 -2.54 31.73
C ASN A 268 -11.69 -3.12 33.11
N ILE A 269 -12.27 -4.27 33.47
CA ILE A 269 -11.66 -5.29 34.32
C ILE A 269 -12.00 -6.59 33.62
N VAL A 270 -11.01 -7.33 33.09
CA VAL A 270 -11.29 -8.62 32.46
C VAL A 270 -11.46 -9.66 33.55
N GLU A 271 -12.66 -9.77 34.10
CA GLU A 271 -13.18 -11.08 34.52
C GLU A 271 -13.70 -11.78 33.26
N LYS A 272 -12.78 -12.40 32.51
CA LYS A 272 -13.18 -13.42 31.51
C LYS A 272 -13.73 -14.60 32.27
N GLY A 273 -14.89 -15.10 31.87
CA GLY A 273 -15.40 -16.35 32.42
C GLY A 273 -14.42 -17.48 32.11
N LYS A 274 -14.28 -18.43 33.04
CA LYS A 274 -13.47 -19.65 32.85
C LYS A 274 -13.70 -20.34 31.50
N GLU A 275 -14.93 -20.31 30.99
CA GLU A 275 -15.31 -20.87 29.69
C GLU A 275 -14.68 -20.12 28.49
N ASP A 276 -14.40 -18.82 28.58
CA ASP A 276 -13.78 -18.05 27.49
C ASP A 276 -12.29 -18.38 27.29
N ILE A 277 -11.64 -18.94 28.32
CA ILE A 277 -10.23 -19.31 28.30
C ILE A 277 -10.05 -20.83 28.18
N LEU A 278 -10.86 -21.64 28.88
CA LEU A 278 -10.72 -23.11 28.91
C LEU A 278 -11.71 -23.85 27.98
N GLY A 279 -12.70 -23.14 27.42
CA GLY A 279 -13.69 -23.71 26.50
C GLY A 279 -13.16 -23.99 25.10
N ILE A 280 -11.91 -23.59 24.79
CA ILE A 280 -11.24 -23.86 23.52
C ILE A 280 -10.18 -24.94 23.75
N GLU A 281 -10.18 -25.98 22.92
CA GLU A 281 -9.15 -27.04 23.00
C GLU A 281 -7.81 -26.56 22.42
N GLU A 282 -6.72 -27.22 22.81
CA GLU A 282 -5.42 -27.01 22.16
C GLU A 282 -5.51 -27.30 20.67
N GLY A 283 -4.82 -26.49 19.89
CA GLY A 283 -4.93 -26.59 18.44
C GLY A 283 -4.05 -25.58 17.73
N GLN A 284 -4.52 -25.13 16.56
CA GLN A 284 -3.68 -24.27 15.72
C GLN A 284 -3.42 -22.88 16.31
N THR A 285 -4.26 -22.42 17.23
CA THR A 285 -4.21 -21.04 17.77
C THR A 285 -4.20 -20.99 19.30
N ILE A 286 -4.21 -22.14 20.00
CA ILE A 286 -4.23 -22.23 21.47
C ILE A 286 -3.23 -23.28 21.94
N GLU A 287 -2.45 -22.94 22.96
CA GLU A 287 -1.53 -23.82 23.70
C GLU A 287 -1.68 -23.59 25.20
N TYR A 288 -1.71 -24.65 26.00
CA TYR A 288 -1.60 -24.57 27.45
C TYR A 288 -0.23 -25.09 27.90
N LYS A 289 0.33 -24.44 28.92
CA LYS A 289 1.54 -24.86 29.62
C LYS A 289 1.35 -24.67 31.11
N GLU A 290 1.67 -25.70 31.88
CA GLU A 290 1.48 -25.64 33.32
C GLU A 290 2.36 -24.56 33.96
N THR A 291 3.58 -24.40 33.47
CA THR A 291 4.62 -23.51 34.04
C THR A 291 5.55 -22.97 32.97
N PHE A 292 6.20 -21.85 33.25
CA PHE A 292 7.23 -21.24 32.39
C PHE A 292 8.62 -21.86 32.59
N ARG A 293 9.03 -22.08 33.83
CA ARG A 293 10.40 -22.49 34.20
C ARG A 293 10.43 -23.46 35.38
N TRP A 294 9.39 -23.50 36.21
CA TRP A 294 9.30 -24.41 37.34
C TRP A 294 8.90 -25.83 36.89
N ASP A 295 9.79 -26.80 37.02
CA ASP A 295 9.44 -28.19 36.74
C ASP A 295 8.73 -28.80 37.95
N THR A 296 7.44 -29.11 37.80
CA THR A 296 6.58 -29.63 38.87
C THR A 296 6.97 -31.04 39.32
N LYS A 297 7.68 -31.82 38.49
CA LYS A 297 8.14 -33.18 38.84
C LYS A 297 9.44 -33.15 39.63
N SER A 298 10.39 -32.32 39.20
CA SER A 298 11.70 -32.21 39.88
C SER A 298 11.76 -31.11 40.95
N GLN A 299 10.70 -30.29 41.06
CA GLN A 299 10.58 -29.16 42.00
C GLN A 299 11.79 -28.21 41.91
N ASN A 300 12.24 -27.94 40.68
CA ASN A 300 13.42 -27.12 40.41
C ASN A 300 13.31 -26.39 39.05
N LYS A 301 14.20 -25.42 38.81
CA LYS A 301 14.26 -24.67 37.55
C LYS A 301 14.68 -25.57 36.39
N ASN A 302 13.91 -25.59 35.30
CA ASN A 302 14.20 -26.35 34.09
C ASN A 302 14.26 -25.42 32.86
N LYS A 303 15.40 -25.43 32.15
CA LYS A 303 15.59 -24.60 30.95
C LYS A 303 14.79 -25.12 29.75
N LYS A 304 14.48 -26.41 29.69
CA LYS A 304 13.74 -27.01 28.56
C LYS A 304 12.32 -26.46 28.45
N LEU A 305 11.69 -26.09 29.57
CA LEU A 305 10.35 -25.49 29.57
C LEU A 305 10.31 -24.15 28.80
N LYS A 306 11.38 -23.37 28.90
CA LYS A 306 11.56 -22.14 28.11
C LYS A 306 11.67 -22.42 26.62
N GLU A 307 12.40 -23.47 26.25
CA GLU A 307 12.55 -23.91 24.85
C GLU A 307 11.21 -24.35 24.25
N GLU A 308 10.41 -25.10 25.01
CA GLU A 308 9.06 -25.51 24.60
C GLU A 308 8.14 -24.30 24.35
N ILE A 309 8.22 -23.28 25.22
CA ILE A 309 7.43 -22.04 25.05
C ILE A 309 7.89 -21.26 23.83
N SER A 310 9.20 -21.11 23.61
CA SER A 310 9.72 -20.43 22.42
C SER A 310 9.39 -21.18 21.12
N LYS A 311 9.42 -22.52 21.13
CA LYS A 311 8.96 -23.34 20.00
C LYS A 311 7.50 -23.08 19.67
N ALA A 312 6.62 -23.07 20.67
CA ALA A 312 5.20 -22.81 20.49
C ALA A 312 4.94 -21.39 19.96
N VAL A 313 5.65 -20.38 20.48
CA VAL A 313 5.56 -18.99 19.99
C VAL A 313 6.08 -18.87 18.56
N CYS A 314 7.23 -19.48 18.23
CA CYS A 314 7.77 -19.53 16.86
C CYS A 314 6.78 -20.20 15.88
N ALA A 315 6.16 -21.30 16.30
CA ALA A 315 5.13 -21.98 15.51
C ALA A 315 3.91 -21.10 15.25
N PHE A 316 3.45 -20.33 16.26
CA PHE A 316 2.37 -19.37 16.08
C PHE A 316 2.74 -18.22 15.15
N LEU A 317 3.94 -17.65 15.30
CA LEU A 317 4.46 -16.60 14.42
C LEU A 317 4.49 -17.04 12.96
N ASN A 318 4.89 -18.28 12.69
CA ASN A 318 4.94 -18.81 11.32
C ASN A 318 3.60 -19.31 10.80
N SER A 319 2.54 -19.26 11.60
CA SER A 319 1.21 -19.76 11.24
C SER A 319 0.19 -18.62 11.35
N GLN A 320 -1.02 -18.88 11.88
CA GLN A 320 -2.09 -17.88 11.95
C GLN A 320 -2.03 -17.00 13.21
N GLY A 321 -0.92 -16.99 13.94
CA GLY A 321 -0.85 -16.48 15.31
C GLY A 321 -1.54 -17.41 16.30
N GLY A 322 -1.64 -16.98 17.56
CA GLY A 322 -2.27 -17.77 18.60
C GLY A 322 -2.13 -17.18 20.00
N LYS A 323 -2.56 -17.96 20.99
CA LYS A 323 -2.45 -17.67 22.42
C LYS A 323 -1.80 -18.85 23.12
N LEU A 324 -0.84 -18.54 23.98
CA LEU A 324 -0.24 -19.50 24.89
C LEU A 324 -0.62 -19.12 26.31
N PHE A 325 -1.20 -20.03 27.07
CA PHE A 325 -1.54 -19.81 28.47
C PHE A 325 -0.57 -20.56 29.37
N ILE A 326 0.02 -19.85 30.33
CA ILE A 326 0.92 -20.38 31.36
C ILE A 326 0.17 -20.41 32.68
N GLY A 327 0.26 -21.53 33.41
CA GLY A 327 -0.51 -21.78 34.64
C GLY A 327 -1.72 -22.70 34.40
N VAL A 328 -1.76 -23.41 33.27
CA VAL A 328 -2.82 -24.37 32.92
C VAL A 328 -2.17 -25.64 32.40
N ASN A 329 -2.49 -26.80 32.96
CA ASN A 329 -1.90 -28.07 32.49
C ASN A 329 -2.60 -28.59 31.21
N ASP A 330 -2.05 -29.67 30.64
CA ASP A 330 -2.58 -30.30 29.42
C ASP A 330 -4.03 -30.82 29.60
N ASP A 331 -4.44 -31.12 30.84
CA ASP A 331 -5.81 -31.53 31.19
C ASP A 331 -6.79 -30.34 31.35
N ARG A 332 -6.31 -29.10 31.12
CA ARG A 332 -7.02 -27.82 31.31
C ARG A 332 -7.38 -27.50 32.76
N ASP A 333 -6.69 -28.10 33.72
CA ASP A 333 -6.74 -27.65 35.11
C ASP A 333 -5.94 -26.36 35.28
N VAL A 334 -6.53 -25.38 35.95
CA VAL A 334 -5.84 -24.16 36.36
C VAL A 334 -4.92 -24.48 37.54
N LYS A 335 -3.61 -24.34 37.34
CA LYS A 335 -2.57 -24.53 38.37
C LYS A 335 -1.99 -23.21 38.89
N GLY A 336 -2.09 -22.16 38.07
CA GLY A 336 -1.58 -20.83 38.35
C GLY A 336 -0.07 -20.69 38.14
N ILE A 337 0.43 -19.45 38.18
CA ILE A 337 1.84 -19.10 37.99
C ILE A 337 2.64 -19.06 39.31
N GLU A 338 2.02 -19.39 40.44
CA GLU A 338 2.60 -19.25 41.78
C GLU A 338 3.95 -19.96 41.88
N SER A 339 4.07 -21.16 41.31
CA SER A 339 5.31 -21.93 41.32
C SER A 339 6.44 -21.23 40.57
N ASP A 340 6.15 -20.59 39.44
CA ASP A 340 7.14 -19.77 38.73
C ASP A 340 7.50 -18.50 39.52
N LEU A 341 6.53 -17.87 40.19
CA LEU A 341 6.77 -16.69 41.01
C LEU A 341 7.75 -16.96 42.17
N THR A 342 7.80 -18.20 42.70
CA THR A 342 8.75 -18.58 43.77
C THR A 342 10.22 -18.48 43.35
N LEU A 343 10.50 -18.50 42.04
CA LEU A 343 11.85 -18.38 41.50
C LEU A 343 12.41 -16.95 41.61
N TYR A 344 11.56 -15.98 41.93
CA TYR A 344 11.90 -14.57 42.08
C TYR A 344 11.86 -14.20 43.57
N SER A 345 13.00 -13.79 44.12
CA SER A 345 13.21 -13.59 45.55
C SER A 345 12.77 -12.22 46.07
N ASN A 346 11.70 -11.63 45.51
CA ASN A 346 11.11 -10.39 46.03
C ASN A 346 9.96 -10.68 46.99
N LEU A 347 9.83 -9.88 48.06
CA LEU A 347 8.71 -9.94 49.01
C LEU A 347 7.41 -9.33 48.44
N ASN A 348 7.49 -8.63 47.31
CA ASN A 348 6.34 -8.05 46.62
C ASN A 348 5.92 -8.91 45.41
N ARG A 349 4.67 -9.41 45.43
CA ARG A 349 4.09 -10.26 44.37
C ARG A 349 4.01 -9.56 43.02
N GLU A 350 3.57 -8.30 42.97
CA GLU A 350 3.48 -7.54 41.70
C GLU A 350 4.86 -7.37 41.07
N LYS A 351 5.89 -7.14 41.90
CA LYS A 351 7.26 -7.08 41.42
C LYS A 351 7.78 -8.42 40.89
N ASN A 352 7.35 -9.54 41.47
CA ASN A 352 7.69 -10.88 40.94
C ASN A 352 6.98 -11.13 39.60
N LYS A 353 5.74 -10.64 39.42
CA LYS A 353 5.03 -10.69 38.14
C LYS A 353 5.75 -9.87 37.07
N ASP A 354 6.19 -8.66 37.39
CA ASP A 354 7.00 -7.85 36.46
C ASP A 354 8.29 -8.57 36.04
N LEU A 355 8.97 -9.22 36.99
CA LEU A 355 10.19 -10.01 36.71
C LEU A 355 9.91 -11.23 35.84
N LEU A 356 8.79 -11.94 36.06
CA LEU A 356 8.35 -13.05 35.21
C LEU A 356 8.06 -12.55 33.79
N THR A 357 7.32 -11.47 33.64
CA THR A 357 7.03 -10.83 32.34
C THR A 357 8.33 -10.47 31.59
N GLN A 358 9.30 -9.87 32.29
CA GLN A 358 10.60 -9.56 31.72
C GLN A 358 11.39 -10.82 31.32
N ASP A 359 11.34 -11.88 32.13
CA ASP A 359 12.05 -13.13 31.83
C ASP A 359 11.44 -13.87 30.64
N VAL A 360 10.11 -13.88 30.50
CA VAL A 360 9.41 -14.39 29.30
C VAL A 360 9.84 -13.60 28.07
N ARG A 361 9.73 -12.27 28.11
CA ARG A 361 10.09 -11.39 27.00
C ARG A 361 11.55 -11.58 26.58
N LYS A 362 12.47 -11.64 27.55
CA LYS A 362 13.89 -11.90 27.29
C LYS A 362 14.10 -13.27 26.67
N THR A 363 13.44 -14.30 27.21
CA THR A 363 13.55 -15.68 26.70
C THR A 363 13.15 -15.76 25.24
N LEU A 364 11.99 -15.22 24.87
CA LEU A 364 11.49 -15.22 23.49
C LEU A 364 12.42 -14.47 22.54
N ILE A 365 12.89 -13.28 22.92
CA ILE A 365 13.84 -12.50 22.12
C ILE A 365 15.17 -13.25 21.93
N THR A 366 15.65 -13.95 22.98
CA THR A 366 16.94 -14.67 22.90
C THR A 366 16.87 -16.00 22.15
N GLN A 367 15.72 -16.68 22.17
CA GLN A 367 15.56 -18.00 21.55
C GLN A 367 14.97 -17.93 20.15
N ILE A 368 14.46 -16.77 19.73
CA ILE A 368 13.95 -16.50 18.39
C ILE A 368 14.85 -15.43 17.77
N ASP A 369 14.45 -14.16 17.79
CA ASP A 369 15.31 -13.01 17.52
C ASP A 369 14.64 -11.70 17.99
N THR A 370 15.25 -10.53 17.78
CA THR A 370 14.69 -9.23 18.19
C THR A 370 13.53 -8.72 17.31
N SER A 371 13.35 -9.27 16.10
CA SER A 371 12.32 -8.88 15.13
C SER A 371 10.90 -9.15 15.62
N ILE A 372 10.72 -10.06 16.57
CA ILE A 372 9.41 -10.47 17.09
C ILE A 372 8.90 -9.59 18.22
N ILE A 373 9.65 -8.56 18.62
CA ILE A 373 9.38 -7.73 19.81
C ILE A 373 8.00 -7.04 19.79
N ASN A 374 7.44 -6.84 18.59
CA ASN A 374 6.12 -6.25 18.34
C ASN A 374 5.06 -7.27 17.92
N LEU A 375 5.41 -8.56 17.88
CA LEU A 375 4.54 -9.66 17.45
C LEU A 375 4.00 -10.50 18.60
N PHE A 376 4.37 -10.18 19.84
CA PHE A 376 3.75 -10.79 21.02
C PHE A 376 3.59 -9.81 22.17
N ASP A 377 2.58 -10.07 23.00
CA ASP A 377 2.34 -9.35 24.24
C ASP A 377 1.83 -10.34 25.31
N SER A 378 1.93 -9.97 26.58
CA SER A 378 1.59 -10.85 27.69
C SER A 378 0.64 -10.18 28.69
N TYR A 379 -0.38 -10.93 29.13
CA TYR A 379 -1.42 -10.46 30.03
C TYR A 379 -1.58 -11.42 31.20
N TYR A 380 -2.01 -10.93 32.35
CA TYR A 380 -2.41 -11.77 33.49
C TYR A 380 -3.93 -11.87 33.56
N HIS A 381 -4.45 -13.06 33.89
CA HIS A 381 -5.86 -13.32 34.15
C HIS A 381 -6.03 -14.04 35.47
N ILE A 382 -7.18 -13.85 36.12
CA ILE A 382 -7.58 -14.62 37.31
C ILE A 382 -8.61 -15.66 36.88
N LEU A 383 -8.33 -16.93 37.14
CA LEU A 383 -9.22 -18.06 36.89
C LEU A 383 -9.24 -18.98 38.11
N ASP A 384 -10.42 -19.32 38.62
CA ASP A 384 -10.57 -20.18 39.82
C ASP A 384 -9.71 -19.72 41.02
N ASN A 385 -9.54 -18.42 41.22
CA ASN A 385 -8.66 -17.78 42.22
C ASN A 385 -7.14 -17.97 42.00
N TYR A 386 -6.73 -18.53 40.86
CA TYR A 386 -5.34 -18.62 40.43
C TYR A 386 -5.03 -17.54 39.39
N GLU A 387 -3.83 -16.98 39.43
CA GLU A 387 -3.35 -16.10 38.36
C GLU A 387 -2.69 -16.94 37.27
N ILE A 388 -3.05 -16.69 36.02
CA ILE A 388 -2.44 -17.28 34.83
C ILE A 388 -1.87 -16.19 33.92
N MET A 389 -0.92 -16.54 33.05
CA MET A 389 -0.34 -15.62 32.07
C MET A 389 -0.74 -16.02 30.65
N GLU A 390 -1.33 -15.12 29.88
CA GLU A 390 -1.63 -15.29 28.45
C GLU A 390 -0.55 -14.56 27.63
N ILE A 391 0.19 -15.28 26.80
CA ILE A 391 1.02 -14.72 25.74
C ILE A 391 0.21 -14.73 24.45
N ARG A 392 -0.12 -13.54 23.92
CA ARG A 392 -0.75 -13.39 22.60
C ARG A 392 0.32 -13.22 21.55
N VAL A 393 0.23 -13.98 20.47
CA VAL A 393 1.21 -14.00 19.38
C VAL A 393 0.49 -13.69 18.07
N ALA A 394 0.93 -12.67 17.35
CA ALA A 394 0.45 -12.34 16.02
C ALA A 394 1.12 -13.22 14.96
N ALA A 395 0.43 -13.48 13.84
CA ALA A 395 1.07 -14.06 12.67
C ALA A 395 2.15 -13.10 12.14
N SER A 396 3.33 -13.63 11.83
CA SER A 396 4.38 -12.89 11.15
C SER A 396 4.09 -12.80 9.65
N THR A 397 4.50 -11.71 9.01
CA THR A 397 4.47 -11.56 7.55
C THR A 397 5.74 -12.07 6.87
N LYS A 398 6.73 -12.48 7.67
CA LYS A 398 8.01 -13.04 7.23
C LYS A 398 8.31 -14.33 7.99
N PRO A 399 9.04 -15.28 7.39
CA PRO A 399 9.46 -16.48 8.11
C PRO A 399 10.33 -16.12 9.32
N VAL A 400 10.00 -16.72 10.46
CA VAL A 400 10.68 -16.57 11.75
C VAL A 400 11.36 -17.89 12.10
N PHE A 401 12.58 -17.82 12.62
CA PHE A 401 13.37 -18.99 12.99
C PHE A 401 13.70 -18.95 14.47
N LEU A 402 13.84 -20.13 15.06
CA LEU A 402 14.52 -20.22 16.35
C LEU A 402 16.00 -19.87 16.18
N PHE A 403 16.67 -19.54 17.29
CA PHE A 403 18.09 -19.21 17.34
C PHE A 403 18.99 -20.34 16.80
N ASN A 404 18.53 -21.58 16.86
CA ASN A 404 19.21 -22.74 16.27
C ASN A 404 18.87 -22.97 14.79
N GLU A 405 18.31 -21.98 14.11
CA GLU A 405 17.90 -21.98 12.69
C GLU A 405 16.75 -22.93 12.34
N ASP A 406 16.03 -23.45 13.34
CA ASP A 406 14.86 -24.29 13.10
C ASP A 406 13.64 -23.45 12.67
N PHE A 407 13.02 -23.82 11.54
CA PHE A 407 11.74 -23.28 11.11
C PHE A 407 10.59 -24.17 11.59
N ILE A 408 9.75 -23.64 12.47
CA ILE A 408 8.68 -24.39 13.13
C ILE A 408 7.33 -23.81 12.75
N VAL A 409 6.36 -24.67 12.43
CA VAL A 409 4.97 -24.29 12.13
C VAL A 409 3.99 -25.08 12.98
N ARG A 410 2.76 -24.56 13.11
CA ARG A 410 1.65 -25.30 13.73
C ARG A 410 1.09 -26.35 12.77
N ASN A 411 0.83 -27.54 13.29
CA ASN A 411 0.05 -28.58 12.63
C ASN A 411 -0.92 -29.20 13.65
N GLY A 412 -2.17 -28.73 13.64
CA GLY A 412 -3.13 -29.08 14.69
C GLY A 412 -2.65 -28.59 16.05
N ASN A 413 -2.65 -29.46 17.07
CA ASN A 413 -2.12 -29.17 18.41
C ASN A 413 -0.60 -29.38 18.53
N ALA A 414 0.09 -29.79 17.46
CA ALA A 414 1.54 -30.00 17.47
C ALA A 414 2.31 -28.85 16.82
N SER A 415 3.54 -28.63 17.28
CA SER A 415 4.53 -27.78 16.61
C SER A 415 5.53 -28.67 15.87
N ILE A 416 5.62 -28.53 14.54
CA ILE A 416 6.47 -29.36 13.68
C ILE A 416 7.56 -28.52 13.02
N LYS A 417 8.76 -29.09 12.89
CA LYS A 417 9.84 -28.51 12.11
C LYS A 417 9.64 -28.83 10.63
N LEU A 418 9.72 -27.84 9.75
CA LEU A 418 9.76 -28.05 8.30
C LEU A 418 11.17 -27.92 7.77
N GLU A 419 11.53 -28.78 6.82
CA GLU A 419 12.84 -28.78 6.16
C GLU A 419 12.70 -29.05 4.65
N GLY A 420 13.72 -28.66 3.88
CA GLY A 420 13.80 -28.94 2.45
C GLY A 420 12.56 -28.48 1.66
N LYS A 421 12.03 -29.35 0.80
CA LYS A 421 10.89 -29.03 -0.07
C LYS A 421 9.64 -28.54 0.69
N GLN A 422 9.34 -29.11 1.86
CA GLN A 422 8.15 -28.73 2.64
C GLN A 422 8.24 -27.29 3.15
N PHE A 423 9.44 -26.88 3.57
CA PHE A 423 9.72 -25.50 3.95
C PHE A 423 9.54 -24.54 2.76
N TYR A 424 10.09 -24.87 1.59
CA TYR A 424 9.97 -24.03 0.39
C TYR A 424 8.53 -23.88 -0.10
N ASP A 425 7.78 -24.98 -0.17
CA ASP A 425 6.36 -24.96 -0.56
C ASP A 425 5.56 -24.07 0.42
N TYR A 426 5.84 -24.19 1.72
CA TYR A 426 5.23 -23.34 2.75
C TYR A 426 5.55 -21.86 2.59
N LEU A 427 6.82 -21.51 2.27
CA LEU A 427 7.22 -20.12 2.05
C LEU A 427 6.46 -19.46 0.90
N ILE A 428 6.28 -20.19 -0.20
CA ILE A 428 5.59 -19.69 -1.40
C ILE A 428 4.11 -19.51 -1.10
N ASP A 429 3.46 -20.52 -0.52
CA ASP A 429 2.01 -20.51 -0.34
C ASP A 429 1.56 -19.60 0.81
N HIS A 430 2.28 -19.61 1.94
CA HIS A 430 1.89 -18.91 3.16
C HIS A 430 2.39 -17.45 3.18
N PHE A 431 3.68 -17.24 2.86
CA PHE A 431 4.29 -15.90 2.90
C PHE A 431 4.28 -15.21 1.53
N LYS A 432 3.70 -15.82 0.50
CA LYS A 432 3.52 -15.26 -0.84
C LYS A 432 4.81 -14.71 -1.45
N TYR A 433 5.92 -15.39 -1.23
CA TYR A 433 7.14 -15.12 -1.97
C TYR A 433 6.94 -15.59 -3.44
N GLY A 434 6.39 -14.70 -4.29
CA GLY A 434 5.99 -14.92 -5.70
C GLY A 434 5.46 -13.64 -6.39
N PRO A 435 5.27 -13.59 -7.73
CA PRO A 435 5.32 -12.36 -8.55
C PRO A 435 4.19 -11.34 -8.31
N LEU A 436 4.51 -10.07 -8.57
CA LEU A 436 3.71 -8.87 -8.27
C LEU A 436 2.42 -8.78 -9.11
N ASN A 437 1.27 -9.09 -8.49
CA ASN A 437 -0.05 -8.64 -8.96
C ASN A 437 -0.21 -7.14 -8.70
N ASN A 438 0.30 -6.23 -9.55
CA ASN A 438 -0.04 -4.79 -9.52
C ASN A 438 0.43 -4.02 -10.80
N ILE A 439 -0.08 -4.39 -11.98
CA ILE A 439 0.01 -3.54 -13.18
C ILE A 439 -1.40 -3.08 -13.54
N ILE A 440 -1.65 -1.76 -13.49
CA ILE A 440 -2.86 -1.12 -14.02
C ILE A 440 -2.56 -0.63 -15.43
N ILE A 441 -3.35 -1.06 -16.40
CA ILE A 441 -3.31 -0.61 -17.80
C ILE A 441 -4.22 0.64 -17.90
N GLY A 442 -3.65 1.78 -18.30
CA GLY A 442 -4.40 3.00 -18.61
C GLY A 442 -4.98 2.97 -20.03
N GLU A 443 -6.01 3.78 -20.28
CA GLU A 443 -6.77 3.80 -21.55
C GLU A 443 -5.99 4.31 -22.78
N ASP A 444 -4.75 4.79 -22.63
CA ASP A 444 -3.95 5.42 -23.70
C ASP A 444 -2.60 4.72 -24.00
N ASP A 445 -2.38 3.47 -23.56
CA ASP A 445 -1.13 2.71 -23.76
C ASP A 445 0.17 3.38 -23.22
N GLU A 446 0.08 4.43 -22.40
CA GLU A 446 1.22 5.03 -21.67
C GLU A 446 1.34 4.51 -20.22
N TYR A 447 2.57 4.16 -19.81
CA TYR A 447 2.89 3.69 -18.47
C TYR A 447 3.19 4.88 -17.54
N TYR A 448 2.46 5.04 -16.45
CA TYR A 448 2.81 6.00 -15.38
C TYR A 448 3.56 5.28 -14.24
N VAL A 449 4.71 5.81 -13.86
CA VAL A 449 5.49 5.42 -12.67
C VAL A 449 5.27 6.49 -11.60
N ASN A 450 4.96 6.06 -10.37
CA ASN A 450 4.89 6.94 -9.21
C ASN A 450 6.28 6.93 -8.55
N GLU A 451 7.03 8.03 -8.64
CA GLU A 451 8.49 8.05 -8.36
C GLU A 451 8.91 8.09 -6.89
N GLU A 452 8.01 8.21 -5.90
CA GLU A 452 8.43 8.51 -4.51
C GLU A 452 8.37 7.35 -3.49
N GLU A 453 7.88 6.15 -3.84
CA GLU A 453 7.99 4.98 -2.93
C GLU A 453 8.29 3.68 -3.68
N PHE A 454 9.58 3.37 -3.81
CA PHE A 454 10.01 2.01 -4.10
C PHE A 454 11.24 1.68 -3.24
N GLN A 455 11.15 0.63 -2.43
CA GLN A 455 12.36 -0.12 -2.10
C GLN A 455 12.67 -0.96 -3.35
N ILE A 456 13.49 -0.39 -4.24
CA ILE A 456 13.90 -1.03 -5.49
C ILE A 456 14.79 -2.21 -5.11
N TYR A 457 14.24 -3.41 -5.14
CA TYR A 457 15.07 -4.61 -5.07
C TYR A 457 15.76 -4.76 -6.42
N PRO A 458 17.10 -4.90 -6.45
CA PRO A 458 17.80 -5.19 -7.69
C PRO A 458 17.22 -6.46 -8.32
N PRO A 459 17.26 -6.58 -9.66
CA PRO A 459 16.84 -7.80 -10.32
C PRO A 459 17.56 -9.01 -9.73
N ASN A 460 16.81 -10.07 -9.42
CA ASN A 460 17.42 -11.29 -8.90
C ASN A 460 17.94 -12.13 -10.08
N ILE A 461 19.19 -11.87 -10.48
CA ILE A 461 19.85 -12.50 -11.62
C ILE A 461 19.87 -14.03 -11.49
N ASN A 462 20.10 -14.55 -10.28
CA ASN A 462 20.07 -15.99 -10.00
C ASN A 462 18.68 -16.58 -10.26
N LEU A 463 17.62 -15.90 -9.82
CA LEU A 463 16.23 -16.34 -10.03
C LEU A 463 15.85 -16.31 -11.51
N ILE A 464 16.23 -15.26 -12.24
CA ILE A 464 16.02 -15.16 -13.69
C ILE A 464 16.72 -16.32 -14.40
N ASN A 465 17.97 -16.59 -14.04
CA ASN A 465 18.74 -17.70 -14.63
C ASN A 465 18.11 -19.07 -14.33
N GLU A 466 17.59 -19.29 -13.12
CA GLU A 466 16.85 -20.52 -12.79
C GLU A 466 15.55 -20.63 -13.60
N TYR A 467 14.77 -19.55 -13.75
CA TYR A 467 13.59 -19.58 -14.59
C TYR A 467 13.94 -19.84 -16.07
N ILE A 468 15.00 -19.21 -16.59
CA ILE A 468 15.51 -19.46 -17.95
C ILE A 468 15.89 -20.94 -18.13
N LYS A 469 16.55 -21.57 -17.15
CA LYS A 469 16.85 -23.01 -17.19
C LYS A 469 15.58 -23.86 -17.23
N MET A 470 14.55 -23.49 -16.46
CA MET A 470 13.28 -24.21 -16.42
C MET A 470 12.51 -24.11 -17.75
N VAL A 471 12.48 -22.93 -18.39
CA VAL A 471 11.79 -22.74 -19.68
C VAL A 471 12.56 -23.30 -20.88
N LYS A 472 13.87 -23.54 -20.73
CA LYS A 472 14.69 -24.27 -21.71
C LYS A 472 14.37 -25.78 -21.77
N ASN A 473 13.54 -26.31 -20.86
CA ASN A 473 13.13 -27.71 -20.88
C ASN A 473 12.09 -27.97 -22.00
N PRO A 474 12.39 -28.81 -23.02
CA PRO A 474 11.54 -28.99 -24.20
C PRO A 474 10.20 -29.71 -23.93
N GLN A 475 9.92 -30.18 -22.70
CA GLN A 475 8.66 -30.85 -22.34
C GLN A 475 7.63 -29.95 -21.63
N ILE A 476 7.88 -28.65 -21.54
CA ILE A 476 6.96 -27.71 -20.88
C ILE A 476 5.75 -27.40 -21.79
N SER A 477 4.54 -27.37 -21.21
CA SER A 477 3.34 -26.97 -21.95
C SER A 477 3.32 -25.46 -22.21
N ASP A 478 2.69 -25.02 -23.30
CA ASP A 478 2.60 -23.60 -23.66
C ASP A 478 1.97 -22.72 -22.57
N ASP A 479 0.97 -23.22 -21.83
CA ASP A 479 0.34 -22.49 -20.71
C ASP A 479 1.31 -22.32 -19.54
N LEU A 480 2.04 -23.39 -19.19
CA LEU A 480 3.03 -23.31 -18.12
C LEU A 480 4.24 -22.47 -18.54
N LEU A 481 4.64 -22.54 -19.81
CA LEU A 481 5.69 -21.72 -20.40
C LEU A 481 5.30 -20.24 -20.36
N SER A 482 4.07 -19.89 -20.74
CA SER A 482 3.56 -18.51 -20.67
C SER A 482 3.63 -17.97 -19.24
N ARG A 483 3.13 -18.72 -18.24
CA ARG A 483 3.16 -18.28 -16.83
C ARG A 483 4.59 -18.10 -16.28
N ARG A 484 5.52 -18.95 -16.73
CA ARG A 484 6.94 -18.83 -16.37
C ARG A 484 7.59 -17.63 -17.05
N LEU A 485 7.22 -17.34 -18.30
CA LEU A 485 7.62 -16.12 -18.99
C LEU A 485 7.06 -14.87 -18.32
N ASP A 486 5.83 -14.89 -17.78
CA ASP A 486 5.30 -13.78 -16.98
C ASP A 486 6.09 -13.56 -15.69
N SER A 487 6.58 -14.64 -15.07
CA SER A 487 7.47 -14.57 -13.90
C SER A 487 8.84 -13.98 -14.26
N ILE A 488 9.40 -14.38 -15.41
CA ILE A 488 10.65 -13.83 -15.95
C ILE A 488 10.49 -12.35 -16.31
N LEU A 489 9.37 -12.00 -16.96
CA LEU A 489 9.00 -10.63 -17.31
C LEU A 489 8.96 -9.75 -16.06
N SER A 490 8.29 -10.20 -14.99
CA SER A 490 8.22 -9.46 -13.72
C SER A 490 9.59 -9.19 -13.08
N GLU A 491 10.59 -10.05 -13.30
CA GLU A 491 11.94 -9.84 -12.80
C GLU A 491 12.77 -8.93 -13.73
N PHE A 492 12.62 -9.06 -15.05
CA PHE A 492 13.25 -8.15 -16.01
C PHE A 492 12.66 -6.74 -15.97
N GLU A 493 11.40 -6.57 -15.56
CA GLU A 493 10.82 -5.24 -15.29
C GLU A 493 11.64 -4.43 -14.28
N ARG A 494 12.34 -5.10 -13.36
CA ARG A 494 13.21 -4.46 -12.37
C ARG A 494 14.50 -3.90 -12.99
N PHE A 495 14.89 -4.33 -14.20
CA PHE A 495 16.05 -3.79 -14.93
C PHE A 495 15.84 -2.32 -15.32
N ARG A 496 14.60 -1.84 -15.36
CA ARG A 496 14.29 -0.40 -15.58
C ARG A 496 14.87 0.49 -14.49
N PHE A 497 15.07 -0.06 -13.29
CA PHE A 497 15.57 0.65 -12.12
C PHE A 497 17.01 0.26 -11.75
N PHE A 498 17.66 -0.59 -12.56
CA PHE A 498 19.04 -0.98 -12.37
C PHE A 498 19.98 0.17 -12.79
N ASP A 499 21.03 0.43 -12.00
CA ASP A 499 21.98 1.50 -12.31
C ASP A 499 23.00 1.04 -13.37
N TRP A 500 22.63 1.23 -14.63
CA TRP A 500 23.48 0.93 -15.79
C TRP A 500 24.67 1.89 -15.94
N ASN A 501 24.82 2.91 -15.08
CA ASN A 501 25.97 3.84 -15.13
C ASN A 501 27.20 3.30 -14.38
N LEU A 502 27.09 2.15 -13.70
CA LEU A 502 28.22 1.47 -13.10
C LEU A 502 29.13 0.91 -14.21
N LYS A 503 30.43 1.22 -14.16
CA LYS A 503 31.42 0.88 -15.18
C LYS A 503 31.42 -0.63 -15.51
N ASP A 504 31.76 -0.99 -16.75
CA ASP A 504 31.91 -2.36 -17.31
C ASP A 504 32.76 -3.35 -16.48
N ASP A 505 33.35 -2.94 -15.35
CA ASP A 505 34.13 -3.74 -14.42
C ASP A 505 33.34 -4.27 -13.21
N ASP A 506 32.09 -3.86 -13.04
CA ASP A 506 31.22 -4.40 -11.99
C ASP A 506 30.68 -5.80 -12.35
N TYR A 507 30.81 -6.75 -11.41
CA TYR A 507 30.43 -8.15 -11.61
C TYR A 507 28.91 -8.29 -11.84
N GLU A 508 28.08 -7.52 -11.13
CA GLU A 508 26.63 -7.61 -11.23
C GLU A 508 26.14 -7.08 -12.58
N THR A 509 26.72 -5.97 -13.07
CA THR A 509 26.43 -5.45 -14.42
C THR A 509 26.81 -6.47 -15.51
N ARG A 510 27.98 -7.13 -15.39
CA ARG A 510 28.39 -8.18 -16.33
C ARG A 510 27.43 -9.37 -16.34
N GLU A 511 27.03 -9.83 -15.16
CA GLU A 511 26.11 -10.97 -15.01
C GLU A 511 24.71 -10.62 -15.55
N ALA A 512 24.25 -9.38 -15.34
CA ALA A 512 22.99 -8.88 -15.87
C ALA A 512 22.99 -8.81 -17.40
N ILE A 513 24.07 -8.28 -18.00
CA ILE A 513 24.25 -8.23 -19.46
C ILE A 513 24.23 -9.65 -20.05
N GLU A 514 24.96 -10.59 -19.45
CA GLU A 514 25.03 -11.96 -19.93
C GLU A 514 23.67 -12.68 -19.82
N THR A 515 22.91 -12.37 -18.76
CA THR A 515 21.56 -12.89 -18.57
C THR A 515 20.59 -12.37 -19.63
N VAL A 516 20.67 -11.08 -20.00
CA VAL A 516 19.88 -10.48 -21.09
C VAL A 516 20.21 -11.15 -22.43
N LYS A 517 21.49 -11.30 -22.75
CA LYS A 517 21.94 -11.99 -23.97
C LYS A 517 21.42 -13.42 -24.04
N THR A 518 21.62 -14.17 -22.95
CA THR A 518 21.16 -15.56 -22.81
C THR A 518 19.65 -15.69 -23.01
N PHE A 519 18.88 -14.73 -22.49
CA PHE A 519 17.44 -14.70 -22.68
C PHE A 519 17.06 -14.41 -24.14
N ILE A 520 17.66 -13.41 -24.78
CA ILE A 520 17.35 -13.04 -26.18
C ILE A 520 17.65 -14.21 -27.12
N GLU A 521 18.78 -14.89 -26.94
CA GLU A 521 19.14 -16.08 -27.73
C GLU A 521 18.11 -17.20 -27.57
N PHE A 522 17.70 -17.47 -26.33
CA PHE A 522 16.61 -18.40 -26.03
C PHE A 522 15.30 -17.99 -26.72
N ALA A 523 14.90 -16.72 -26.59
CA ALA A 523 13.68 -16.18 -27.15
C ALA A 523 13.66 -16.26 -28.68
N LEU A 524 14.77 -15.92 -29.34
CA LEU A 524 14.92 -16.05 -30.80
C LEU A 524 14.77 -17.49 -31.28
N GLY A 525 15.25 -18.47 -30.49
CA GLY A 525 15.03 -19.89 -30.76
C GLY A 525 13.54 -20.28 -30.75
N PHE A 526 12.80 -19.81 -29.75
CA PHE A 526 11.37 -20.07 -29.61
C PHE A 526 10.50 -19.28 -30.60
N LEU A 527 10.87 -18.05 -30.93
CA LEU A 527 10.15 -17.25 -31.93
C LEU A 527 10.21 -17.90 -33.34
N LYS A 528 11.31 -18.60 -33.64
CA LYS A 528 11.51 -19.39 -34.86
C LYS A 528 10.82 -20.76 -34.83
N SER A 529 10.34 -21.22 -33.67
CA SER A 529 9.70 -22.53 -33.50
C SER A 529 8.16 -22.44 -33.53
N ASN A 530 7.51 -23.61 -33.47
CA ASN A 530 6.05 -23.74 -33.57
C ASN A 530 5.34 -23.64 -32.20
N VAL A 531 5.65 -22.60 -31.43
CA VAL A 531 4.97 -22.29 -30.16
C VAL A 531 3.74 -21.42 -30.35
N SER A 532 2.81 -21.41 -29.39
CA SER A 532 1.60 -20.60 -29.43
C SER A 532 1.88 -19.09 -29.52
N ARG A 533 0.88 -18.37 -30.04
CA ARG A 533 0.91 -16.91 -30.18
C ARG A 533 1.13 -16.20 -28.83
N SER A 534 0.55 -16.74 -27.74
CA SER A 534 0.71 -16.19 -26.39
C SER A 534 2.16 -16.26 -25.91
N VAL A 535 2.84 -17.39 -26.15
CA VAL A 535 4.27 -17.55 -25.82
C VAL A 535 5.12 -16.59 -26.65
N LYS A 536 4.85 -16.47 -27.96
CA LYS A 536 5.59 -15.52 -28.83
C LYS A 536 5.41 -14.08 -28.36
N ARG A 537 4.20 -13.71 -27.95
CA ARG A 537 3.90 -12.39 -27.40
C ARG A 537 4.68 -12.13 -26.10
N ALA A 538 4.62 -13.04 -25.13
CA ALA A 538 5.34 -12.90 -23.86
C ALA A 538 6.86 -12.76 -24.06
N LEU A 539 7.45 -13.50 -25.00
CA LEU A 539 8.86 -13.37 -25.35
C LEU A 539 9.19 -11.98 -25.93
N LEU A 540 8.34 -11.46 -26.82
CA LEU A 540 8.53 -10.14 -27.42
C LEU A 540 8.32 -9.01 -26.40
N ASP A 541 7.38 -9.16 -25.47
CA ASP A 541 7.15 -8.19 -24.38
C ASP A 541 8.41 -8.01 -23.52
N ILE A 542 9.13 -9.11 -23.22
CA ILE A 542 10.40 -9.05 -22.49
C ILE A 542 11.49 -8.35 -23.32
N ILE A 543 11.64 -8.69 -24.60
CA ILE A 543 12.62 -8.03 -25.49
C ILE A 543 12.30 -6.53 -25.63
N TYR A 544 11.02 -6.17 -25.62
CA TYR A 544 10.57 -4.79 -25.69
C TYR A 544 11.03 -3.95 -24.48
N ILE A 545 11.08 -4.54 -23.28
CA ILE A 545 11.66 -3.88 -22.09
C ILE A 545 13.12 -3.51 -22.35
N PHE A 546 13.90 -4.42 -22.92
CA PHE A 546 15.33 -4.19 -23.15
C PHE A 546 15.59 -3.04 -24.13
N VAL A 547 14.83 -2.95 -25.23
CA VAL A 547 14.99 -1.88 -26.21
C VAL A 547 14.41 -0.53 -25.76
N ASN A 548 13.64 -0.49 -24.66
CA ASN A 548 13.19 0.74 -24.02
C ASN A 548 14.21 1.33 -23.04
N ASN A 549 15.22 0.57 -22.65
CA ASN A 549 16.34 1.06 -21.87
C ASN A 549 17.49 1.48 -22.81
N SER A 550 18.02 2.69 -22.69
CA SER A 550 19.02 3.24 -23.62
C SER A 550 20.31 2.40 -23.69
N PHE A 551 20.80 1.92 -22.55
CA PHE A 551 22.02 1.11 -22.47
C PHE A 551 21.82 -0.29 -23.05
N LEU A 552 20.76 -0.98 -22.62
CA LEU A 552 20.44 -2.31 -23.14
C LEU A 552 20.07 -2.27 -24.62
N LYS A 553 19.43 -1.19 -25.10
CA LYS A 553 19.15 -0.99 -26.53
C LYS A 553 20.43 -1.08 -27.35
N GLU A 554 21.52 -0.43 -26.95
CA GLU A 554 22.79 -0.50 -27.68
C GLU A 554 23.33 -1.94 -27.75
N ILE A 555 23.17 -2.70 -26.66
CA ILE A 555 23.55 -4.12 -26.62
C ILE A 555 22.67 -4.94 -27.58
N VAL A 556 21.35 -4.74 -27.57
CA VAL A 556 20.42 -5.45 -28.47
C VAL A 556 20.68 -5.09 -29.93
N GLU A 557 20.87 -3.81 -30.22
CA GLU A 557 21.15 -3.28 -31.55
C GLU A 557 22.46 -3.87 -32.10
N LYS A 558 23.53 -3.85 -31.31
CA LYS A 558 24.85 -4.36 -31.72
C LYS A 558 24.87 -5.87 -31.97
N ASN A 559 24.13 -6.65 -31.17
CA ASN A 559 24.27 -8.11 -31.16
C ASN A 559 23.12 -8.88 -31.84
N TYR A 560 21.91 -8.31 -31.93
CA TYR A 560 20.70 -9.05 -32.32
C TYR A 560 19.79 -8.34 -33.34
N PHE A 561 20.20 -7.17 -33.86
CA PHE A 561 19.41 -6.40 -34.84
C PHE A 561 19.04 -7.22 -36.09
N ASN A 562 20.01 -7.93 -36.67
CA ASN A 562 19.80 -8.68 -37.91
C ASN A 562 18.82 -9.85 -37.71
N GLU A 563 18.91 -10.56 -36.58
CA GLU A 563 18.06 -11.69 -36.24
C GLU A 563 16.61 -11.26 -36.00
N LEU A 564 16.40 -10.17 -35.29
CA LEU A 564 15.07 -9.60 -35.04
C LEU A 564 14.45 -9.06 -36.33
N SER A 565 15.25 -8.40 -37.17
CA SER A 565 14.81 -7.90 -38.48
C SER A 565 14.44 -9.04 -39.44
N ALA A 566 15.20 -10.12 -39.44
CA ALA A 566 14.92 -11.29 -40.27
C ALA A 566 13.60 -12.01 -39.90
N LEU A 567 13.12 -11.87 -38.65
CA LEU A 567 11.78 -12.37 -38.28
C LEU A 567 10.69 -11.60 -39.03
N TYR A 568 10.78 -10.28 -39.08
CA TYR A 568 9.83 -9.43 -39.82
C TYR A 568 9.86 -9.73 -41.31
N GLU A 569 11.05 -9.88 -41.91
CA GLU A 569 11.21 -10.23 -43.33
C GLU A 569 10.60 -11.59 -43.68
N LYS A 570 10.51 -12.50 -42.72
CA LYS A 570 9.81 -13.80 -42.85
C LYS A 570 8.30 -13.71 -42.61
N LYS A 571 7.72 -12.51 -42.72
CA LYS A 571 6.29 -12.21 -42.50
C LYS A 571 5.80 -12.49 -41.07
N PHE A 572 6.68 -12.38 -40.08
CA PHE A 572 6.24 -12.37 -38.69
C PHE A 572 5.80 -10.94 -38.32
N THR A 573 4.49 -10.70 -38.28
CA THR A 573 3.90 -9.36 -38.19
C THR A 573 3.26 -9.06 -36.83
N GLU A 574 3.81 -9.59 -35.73
CA GLU A 574 3.34 -9.17 -34.40
C GLU A 574 3.67 -7.70 -34.16
N ARG A 575 2.68 -6.92 -33.73
CA ARG A 575 2.79 -5.47 -33.51
C ARG A 575 3.97 -5.10 -32.60
N ILE A 576 4.24 -5.94 -31.59
CA ILE A 576 5.35 -5.73 -30.66
C ILE A 576 6.71 -5.91 -31.36
N LEU A 577 6.86 -6.89 -32.26
CA LEU A 577 8.11 -7.03 -33.03
C LEU A 577 8.36 -5.80 -33.89
N ILE A 578 7.32 -5.30 -34.55
CA ILE A 578 7.41 -4.08 -35.38
C ILE A 578 7.93 -2.91 -34.52
N ASN A 579 7.34 -2.70 -33.33
CA ASN A 579 7.79 -1.67 -32.38
C ASN A 579 9.25 -1.86 -31.94
N ILE A 580 9.70 -3.10 -31.74
CA ILE A 580 11.08 -3.42 -31.39
C ILE A 580 12.03 -3.01 -32.52
N ILE A 581 11.83 -3.50 -33.74
CA ILE A 581 12.74 -3.23 -34.86
C ILE A 581 12.75 -1.76 -35.27
N ILE A 582 11.64 -1.04 -35.06
CA ILE A 582 11.57 0.42 -35.18
C ILE A 582 12.50 1.08 -34.18
N LYS A 583 12.42 0.71 -32.89
CA LYS A 583 13.28 1.30 -31.86
C LYS A 583 14.76 1.03 -32.12
N LEU A 584 15.07 -0.09 -32.76
CA LEU A 584 16.43 -0.45 -33.19
C LEU A 584 16.84 0.21 -34.53
N GLY A 585 16.01 1.07 -35.10
CA GLY A 585 16.35 1.86 -36.28
C GLY A 585 16.23 1.13 -37.62
N TYR A 586 15.52 -0.01 -37.69
CA TYR A 586 15.38 -0.78 -38.93
C TYR A 586 14.80 0.04 -40.09
N PHE A 587 13.90 0.96 -39.77
CA PHE A 587 13.24 1.80 -40.76
C PHE A 587 13.86 3.19 -40.89
N ASP A 588 14.82 3.63 -40.07
CA ASP A 588 15.24 5.04 -40.00
C ASP A 588 15.63 5.62 -41.37
N ASN A 589 16.43 4.89 -42.17
CA ASN A 589 16.86 5.34 -43.50
C ASN A 589 15.85 5.08 -44.63
N LYS A 590 14.74 4.38 -44.36
CA LYS A 590 13.75 3.94 -45.37
C LYS A 590 12.32 4.40 -45.06
N LEU A 591 12.05 4.91 -43.86
CA LEU A 591 10.70 5.22 -43.37
C LEU A 591 10.07 6.33 -44.20
N LYS A 592 10.87 7.34 -44.57
CA LYS A 592 10.48 8.39 -45.50
C LYS A 592 10.00 7.80 -46.83
N SER A 593 10.81 6.96 -47.48
CA SER A 593 10.44 6.38 -48.77
C SER A 593 9.23 5.45 -48.66
N ILE A 594 9.12 4.66 -47.58
CA ILE A 594 7.99 3.76 -47.32
C ILE A 594 6.68 4.54 -47.19
N LEU A 595 6.67 5.63 -46.39
CA LEU A 595 5.46 6.45 -46.18
C LEU A 595 5.04 7.16 -47.47
N ILE A 596 6.00 7.66 -48.25
CA ILE A 596 5.74 8.32 -49.53
C ILE A 596 5.19 7.32 -50.55
N GLU A 597 5.83 6.15 -50.70
CA GLU A 597 5.41 5.09 -51.61
C GLU A 597 4.02 4.55 -51.22
N ALA A 598 3.77 4.34 -49.93
CA ALA A 598 2.47 3.93 -49.41
C ALA A 598 1.36 4.94 -49.74
N ALA A 599 1.65 6.24 -49.61
CA ALA A 599 0.71 7.31 -49.96
C ALA A 599 0.48 7.43 -51.47
N GLN A 600 1.52 7.24 -52.28
CA GLN A 600 1.41 7.26 -53.74
C GLN A 600 0.61 6.07 -54.28
N GLU A 601 0.87 4.87 -53.75
CA GLU A 601 0.24 3.59 -54.13
C GLU A 601 -1.07 3.29 -53.38
N GLU A 602 -1.51 4.18 -52.49
CA GLU A 602 -2.78 4.07 -51.76
C GLU A 602 -2.87 2.86 -50.82
N LYS A 603 -1.72 2.44 -50.26
CA LYS A 603 -1.62 1.37 -49.26
C LYS A 603 -1.99 1.90 -47.88
N ILE A 604 -3.29 2.04 -47.62
CA ILE A 604 -3.84 2.62 -46.37
C ILE A 604 -3.37 1.86 -45.14
N ASP A 605 -3.39 0.52 -45.16
CA ASP A 605 -2.97 -0.30 -44.02
C ASP A 605 -1.50 -0.01 -43.65
N LEU A 606 -0.64 0.15 -44.66
CA LEU A 606 0.76 0.47 -44.47
C LEU A 606 0.96 1.89 -43.91
N LEU A 607 0.16 2.87 -44.34
CA LEU A 607 0.20 4.22 -43.77
C LEU A 607 -0.24 4.22 -42.30
N ASP A 608 -1.30 3.49 -41.97
CA ASP A 608 -1.82 3.39 -40.61
C ASP A 608 -0.85 2.65 -39.68
N ASP A 609 -0.26 1.54 -40.14
CA ASP A 609 0.76 0.76 -39.40
C ASP A 609 2.01 1.60 -39.07
N PHE A 610 2.44 2.47 -40.00
CA PHE A 610 3.62 3.30 -39.83
C PHE A 610 3.31 4.70 -39.25
N SER A 611 2.05 5.01 -38.94
CA SER A 611 1.64 6.34 -38.46
C SER A 611 2.16 6.70 -37.07
N SER A 612 2.26 5.73 -36.16
CA SER A 612 2.85 5.93 -34.82
C SER A 612 4.38 5.91 -34.85
N VAL A 613 4.94 5.23 -35.84
CA VAL A 613 6.39 5.06 -36.06
C VAL A 613 7.03 6.38 -36.47
N ALA A 614 6.29 7.19 -37.22
CA ALA A 614 6.69 8.51 -37.66
C ALA A 614 7.09 9.46 -36.50
N LEU A 615 6.67 9.18 -35.26
CA LEU A 615 7.05 9.93 -34.06
C LEU A 615 8.56 9.89 -33.76
N SER A 616 9.24 8.79 -34.10
CA SER A 616 10.65 8.57 -33.76
C SER A 616 11.65 9.24 -34.72
N LEU A 617 11.18 9.86 -35.80
CA LEU A 617 12.02 10.55 -36.78
C LEU A 617 12.61 11.86 -36.22
N ILE A 618 13.80 12.24 -36.71
CA ILE A 618 14.37 13.56 -36.44
C ILE A 618 13.54 14.66 -37.13
N ASN A 619 13.52 15.86 -36.55
CA ASN A 619 12.61 16.95 -36.97
C ASN A 619 12.82 17.40 -38.44
N GLU A 620 14.04 17.34 -38.97
CA GLU A 620 14.31 17.65 -40.38
C GLU A 620 13.61 16.68 -41.34
N ASP A 621 13.64 15.38 -41.03
CA ASP A 621 12.96 14.35 -41.82
C ASP A 621 11.44 14.46 -41.70
N LYS A 622 10.92 14.79 -40.51
CA LYS A 622 9.50 15.01 -40.28
C LYS A 622 8.95 16.13 -41.17
N LEU A 623 9.62 17.28 -41.20
CA LEU A 623 9.22 18.42 -42.03
C LEU A 623 9.25 18.10 -43.52
N SER A 624 10.23 17.31 -43.97
CA SER A 624 10.29 16.87 -45.37
C SER A 624 9.13 15.95 -45.74
N ILE A 625 8.78 15.00 -44.87
CA ILE A 625 7.68 14.03 -45.11
C ILE A 625 6.33 14.75 -45.09
N ILE A 626 6.10 15.66 -44.13
CA ILE A 626 4.86 16.44 -44.03
C ILE A 626 4.57 17.19 -45.33
N LYS A 627 5.59 17.86 -45.92
CA LYS A 627 5.44 18.59 -47.19
C LYS A 627 5.02 17.69 -48.35
N GLU A 628 5.65 16.53 -48.48
CA GLU A 628 5.33 15.59 -49.56
C GLU A 628 3.96 14.93 -49.38
N LEU A 629 3.60 14.52 -48.15
CA LEU A 629 2.29 13.96 -47.84
C LEU A 629 1.15 14.97 -48.06
N HIS A 630 1.36 16.26 -47.73
CA HIS A 630 0.40 17.31 -48.08
C HIS A 630 0.23 17.47 -49.59
N ASN A 631 1.32 17.43 -50.37
CA ASN A 631 1.25 17.50 -51.82
C ASN A 631 0.47 16.32 -52.41
N ILE A 632 0.74 15.09 -51.96
CA ILE A 632 0.03 13.88 -52.41
C ILE A 632 -1.46 13.95 -52.03
N SER A 633 -1.76 14.37 -50.80
CA SER A 633 -3.14 14.55 -50.32
C SER A 633 -3.91 15.61 -51.12
N ASN A 634 -3.25 16.70 -51.53
CA ASN A 634 -3.86 17.76 -52.33
C ASN A 634 -4.03 17.38 -53.81
N GLN A 635 -3.17 16.51 -54.36
CA GLN A 635 -3.27 16.03 -55.74
C GLN A 635 -4.35 14.95 -55.92
N LYS A 636 -4.65 14.16 -54.88
CA LYS A 636 -5.68 13.12 -54.91
C LYS A 636 -7.03 13.76 -54.56
N ASN A 637 -7.96 13.82 -55.54
CA ASN A 637 -9.24 14.52 -55.43
C ASN A 637 -10.03 14.15 -54.13
N LYS A 638 -10.33 15.16 -53.29
CA LYS A 638 -10.84 14.99 -51.90
C LYS A 638 -12.21 14.29 -51.79
N GLU A 639 -13.01 14.28 -52.85
CA GLU A 639 -14.36 13.68 -52.81
C GLU A 639 -14.38 12.16 -53.03
N THR A 640 -13.43 11.58 -53.76
CA THR A 640 -13.44 10.15 -54.12
C THR A 640 -12.53 9.27 -53.25
N LYS A 641 -11.61 9.85 -52.45
CA LYS A 641 -10.60 9.09 -51.67
C LYS A 641 -10.51 9.50 -50.20
N LYS A 642 -11.67 9.61 -49.54
CA LYS A 642 -11.85 10.10 -48.16
C LYS A 642 -11.07 9.31 -47.10
N GLU A 643 -10.88 8.00 -47.28
CA GLU A 643 -10.14 7.16 -46.31
C GLU A 643 -8.63 7.35 -46.40
N LEU A 644 -8.08 7.42 -47.62
CA LEU A 644 -6.67 7.72 -47.85
C LEU A 644 -6.30 9.09 -47.26
N THR A 645 -7.12 10.11 -47.50
CA THR A 645 -6.90 11.45 -46.94
C THR A 645 -6.88 11.43 -45.41
N LYS A 646 -7.79 10.69 -44.75
CA LYS A 646 -7.81 10.54 -43.29
C LYS A 646 -6.57 9.85 -42.74
N SER A 647 -6.09 8.81 -43.42
CA SER A 647 -4.88 8.08 -43.02
C SER A 647 -3.64 8.98 -43.16
N ILE A 648 -3.49 9.70 -44.28
CA ILE A 648 -2.42 10.69 -44.47
C ILE A 648 -2.48 11.79 -43.40
N GLU A 649 -3.65 12.34 -43.09
CA GLU A 649 -3.83 13.34 -42.03
C GLU A 649 -3.51 12.80 -40.63
N ARG A 650 -3.66 11.50 -40.40
CA ARG A 650 -3.24 10.85 -39.14
C ARG A 650 -1.72 10.76 -39.05
N VAL A 651 -1.05 10.36 -40.13
CA VAL A 651 0.43 10.34 -40.21
C VAL A 651 1.00 11.74 -40.01
N ILE A 652 0.44 12.77 -40.67
CA ILE A 652 0.87 14.17 -40.54
C ILE A 652 0.70 14.66 -39.08
N ARG A 653 -0.45 14.44 -38.45
CA ARG A 653 -0.67 14.84 -37.05
C ARG A 653 0.29 14.20 -36.08
N ASN A 654 0.73 12.96 -36.33
CA ASN A 654 1.74 12.31 -35.51
C ASN A 654 3.14 12.87 -35.79
N LEU A 655 3.49 13.15 -37.05
CA LEU A 655 4.75 13.80 -37.41
C LEU A 655 4.88 15.21 -36.79
N GLU A 656 3.76 15.94 -36.66
CA GLU A 656 3.72 17.28 -36.03
C GLU A 656 3.93 17.24 -34.50
N LYS A 657 3.72 16.10 -33.85
CA LYS A 657 3.99 15.98 -32.41
C LYS A 657 5.50 16.01 -32.16
N GLY A 658 5.97 17.07 -31.49
CA GLY A 658 7.38 17.25 -31.10
C GLY A 658 8.23 18.07 -32.08
N ILE A 659 7.62 18.65 -33.12
CA ILE A 659 8.15 19.81 -33.87
C ILE A 659 7.66 21.07 -33.15
#